data_AF-W0EWE3-F1
#
_entry.id   AF-W0EWE3-F1
#
_cell.length_a   1.000
_cell.length_b   1.000
_cell.length_c   1.000
_cell.angle_alpha   90.00
_cell.angle_beta   90.00
_cell.angle_gamma   90.00
#
_symmetry.space_group_name_H-M   'P 1'
#
loop_
_entity.id
_entity.type
_entity.pdbx_description
1 polymer ?
#
loop_
_entity_poly.entity_id
_entity_poly.type
_entity_poly.pdbx_seq_one_letter_code
_entity_poly.pdbx_strand_id
1 'polypeptide(L)'
;MLKYRRLFLLFIFLLFLTALVQAQHPATVTGKVTDNTGQPMEGATIQVKGSAATTISDKDGNFKITVPAQNAVLLVTNVGYDDQQVSVGKQTQLTVSMKASTNSMNEIVVIGYGTAKRRDVTGAVSSMSGKGIEEKPVTRIDQAMIGQLAGVQVQQQTGMPGQGLSIVVRGTGSVSSGTEPLYVVDGFPLDVVAKNSAGGFTSNPLNNLNPDDIESIQVLKDAAAAAIYGSRAANGVVMITTKRGQIGKPRISANINGGFSQIARKLDLLSAQEWVDMATELANAKWVASGTGRTADQTNAQRRTILGLAPTANNYTYMTDDRWTQPGHPGLTYVDWQDKVFRKAPFQNYQLSASGGTESVRYYFSGSYLNQDGVLLNSGYKNYSGRANLEVNPSKRLKMGLNLAPSYAETRTPGAEGKDNILMKMYSMAPIAEDTSGLATGAGKNSVYGWSSSSVSPVAYLNNTINFSKTNRILASVYADLQIIPGLNARTTVNYDDQNLNRKTYTSDYVAGNITNYLTAPGKSSSGSYSGNKKQTFVNENTLSYNKTFGDHSLSAVGGFTYNYVHLETFTISTAGGFANDIVTTLNGAIPSTAGVTVTGNTTESNNSMLSYYGRAIYNYADKYMLQGSIRRDASSRFGKESRWGTFPAAAASWRISQEPFMKNSSLFSDLKLRASWGKSGSSNIGDYANQQTFSNTAYSFGGSSSATAVSGVTISGLSDPKLHWETSNTYNLGIDASFLKNRINLIVDAYQKKTTDQFLRLPVLATSGFTAMLTNFGAVMNQGIEFTVNSVNIRKGDFQWSTNANIAFNKNKVVELNGDAAVNISAAYSGNPPFLLEKGLPMFSYYLIKSNGILTADDVANPKVAKLTGETVGDIKYYDKNSDGIIDANDRVIAGQPTPKYTWGFTNTFRYKGFDLNIQAYGQHGGSIYSFLGRAIDNPANGRQTTLGVWSDRWTADNQNYNAPRGKISYSYTIPLFTTDWLYSSDFWRIQNITLGYNLKSLIKTGVMSGARVYATLQNYFGKDKYKGGGNPEAQNTNVSGDSNFPLPGDYGSMPLNKTVTFGLNLSF
;
A
#
# COMPACT_ATOMS: atom_id res chain seq x y z
N MET A 1 -35.01 -48.35 62.60
CA MET A 1 -34.97 -46.95 63.10
C MET A 1 -34.04 -45.98 62.33
N LEU A 2 -33.09 -46.42 61.49
CA LEU A 2 -32.22 -45.49 60.74
C LEU A 2 -32.85 -44.82 59.50
N LYS A 3 -33.91 -45.39 58.89
CA LYS A 3 -34.56 -44.82 57.69
C LYS A 3 -35.39 -43.56 57.98
N TYR A 4 -35.95 -43.42 59.18
CA TYR A 4 -36.76 -42.25 59.56
C TYR A 4 -35.91 -41.06 60.06
N ARG A 5 -34.68 -41.29 60.54
CA ARG A 5 -33.73 -40.22 60.91
C ARG A 5 -33.18 -39.46 59.69
N ARG A 6 -32.99 -40.13 58.55
CA ARG A 6 -32.54 -39.49 57.30
C ARG A 6 -33.64 -38.66 56.64
N LEU A 7 -34.91 -39.09 56.70
CA LEU A 7 -36.04 -38.28 56.21
C LEU A 7 -36.27 -37.04 57.08
N PHE A 8 -36.12 -37.15 58.40
CA PHE A 8 -36.30 -36.02 59.32
C PHE A 8 -35.17 -34.97 59.18
N LEU A 9 -33.93 -35.41 58.96
CA LEU A 9 -32.80 -34.50 58.64
C LEU A 9 -32.93 -33.86 57.26
N LEU A 10 -33.47 -34.57 56.26
CA LEU A 10 -33.76 -34.00 54.94
C LEU A 10 -34.89 -32.95 55.03
N PHE A 11 -35.91 -33.20 55.85
CA PHE A 11 -37.03 -32.27 56.07
C PHE A 11 -36.60 -31.01 56.83
N ILE A 12 -35.70 -31.14 57.81
CA ILE A 12 -35.09 -29.99 58.52
C ILE A 12 -34.14 -29.21 57.60
N PHE A 13 -33.41 -29.88 56.70
CA PHE A 13 -32.55 -29.22 55.71
C PHE A 13 -33.37 -28.48 54.63
N LEU A 14 -34.53 -29.03 54.22
CA LEU A 14 -35.50 -28.37 53.34
C LEU A 14 -36.25 -27.20 54.02
N LEU A 15 -36.48 -27.25 55.33
CA LEU A 15 -37.01 -26.15 56.13
C LEU A 15 -35.99 -25.01 56.35
N PHE A 16 -34.68 -25.33 56.44
CA PHE A 16 -33.63 -24.31 56.46
C PHE A 16 -33.36 -23.67 55.09
N LEU A 17 -33.58 -24.41 53.99
CA LEU A 17 -33.48 -23.88 52.62
C LEU A 17 -34.63 -22.93 52.25
N THR A 18 -35.80 -23.05 52.88
CA THR A 18 -36.93 -22.13 52.66
C THR A 18 -36.83 -20.84 53.48
N ALA A 19 -36.05 -20.83 54.58
CA ALA A 19 -35.80 -19.63 55.39
C ALA A 19 -34.72 -18.68 54.82
N LEU A 20 -33.87 -19.14 53.88
CA LEU A 20 -32.85 -18.31 53.21
C LEU A 20 -33.36 -17.62 51.92
N VAL A 21 -34.58 -17.91 51.47
CA VAL A 21 -35.16 -17.35 50.23
C VAL A 21 -36.02 -16.10 50.48
N GLN A 22 -36.29 -15.72 51.74
CA GLN A 22 -37.11 -14.54 52.07
C GLN A 22 -36.36 -13.22 52.30
N ALA A 23 -35.07 -13.13 51.98
CA ALA A 23 -34.27 -11.92 52.21
C ALA A 23 -33.83 -11.17 50.94
N GLN A 24 -34.66 -11.11 49.89
CA GLN A 24 -34.48 -10.13 48.79
C GLN A 24 -35.86 -9.72 48.26
N HIS A 25 -36.48 -8.71 48.88
CA HIS A 25 -37.62 -8.05 48.26
C HIS A 25 -37.13 -7.31 47.01
N PRO A 26 -37.67 -7.61 45.81
CA PRO A 26 -37.34 -6.88 44.60
C PRO A 26 -37.72 -5.40 44.79
N ALA A 27 -36.72 -4.52 44.79
CA ALA A 27 -36.97 -3.08 44.85
C ALA A 27 -37.21 -2.57 43.44
N THR A 28 -38.33 -1.88 43.23
CA THR A 28 -38.60 -1.19 41.97
C THR A 28 -37.93 0.17 42.00
N VAL A 29 -36.95 0.38 41.14
CA VAL A 29 -36.24 1.64 40.99
C VAL A 29 -36.82 2.37 39.80
N THR A 30 -37.25 3.61 40.03
CA THR A 30 -37.65 4.53 38.96
C THR A 30 -36.56 5.56 38.77
N GLY A 31 -36.44 6.13 37.59
CA GLY A 31 -35.43 7.16 37.39
C GLY A 31 -35.53 7.86 36.05
N LYS A 32 -34.67 8.86 35.86
CA LYS A 32 -34.60 9.66 34.65
C LYS A 32 -33.18 9.68 34.11
N VAL A 33 -33.01 9.36 32.83
CA VAL A 33 -31.76 9.51 32.10
C VAL A 33 -31.78 10.87 31.39
N THR A 34 -30.74 11.64 31.61
CA THR A 34 -30.55 12.97 30.99
C THR A 34 -29.20 13.04 30.32
N ASP A 35 -29.02 13.95 29.36
CA ASP A 35 -27.69 14.27 28.85
C ASP A 35 -26.92 15.21 29.80
N ASN A 36 -25.71 15.62 29.40
CA ASN A 36 -24.87 16.55 30.15
C ASN A 36 -25.38 18.00 30.13
N THR A 37 -26.46 18.29 29.41
CA THR A 37 -27.17 19.59 29.38
C THR A 37 -28.50 19.56 30.13
N GLY A 38 -28.85 18.41 30.74
CA GLY A 38 -30.08 18.21 31.48
C GLY A 38 -31.30 17.85 30.62
N GLN A 39 -31.13 17.65 29.30
CA GLN A 39 -32.22 17.24 28.43
C GLN A 39 -32.55 15.75 28.64
N PRO A 40 -33.85 15.37 28.67
CA PRO A 40 -34.25 13.97 28.78
C PRO A 40 -33.74 13.14 27.61
N MET A 41 -33.28 11.93 27.91
CA MET A 41 -32.64 11.05 26.93
C MET A 41 -33.49 9.81 26.68
N GLU A 42 -34.14 9.77 25.51
CA GLU A 42 -34.87 8.60 25.05
C GLU A 42 -33.93 7.48 24.58
N GLY A 43 -34.31 6.23 24.82
CA GLY A 43 -33.63 5.07 24.23
C GLY A 43 -32.33 4.64 24.91
N ALA A 44 -31.94 5.25 26.05
CA ALA A 44 -30.85 4.73 26.87
C ALA A 44 -31.24 3.37 27.44
N THR A 45 -30.30 2.41 27.42
CA THR A 45 -30.49 1.06 27.97
C THR A 45 -30.00 1.04 29.42
N ILE A 46 -30.85 0.62 30.36
CA ILE A 46 -30.52 0.49 31.78
C ILE A 46 -30.50 -0.99 32.12
N GLN A 47 -29.36 -1.52 32.56
CA GLN A 47 -29.21 -2.93 32.92
C GLN A 47 -28.71 -3.09 34.35
N VAL A 48 -29.23 -4.08 35.08
CA VAL A 48 -28.64 -4.49 36.37
C VAL A 48 -27.38 -5.31 36.12
N LYS A 49 -26.22 -4.83 36.59
CA LYS A 49 -24.93 -5.48 36.41
C LYS A 49 -24.95 -6.88 37.04
N GLY A 50 -24.67 -7.92 36.23
CA GLY A 50 -24.71 -9.32 36.66
C GLY A 50 -26.09 -9.99 36.60
N SER A 51 -27.13 -9.31 36.10
CA SER A 51 -28.50 -9.85 35.95
C SER A 51 -29.06 -9.65 34.53
N ALA A 52 -30.11 -10.40 34.21
CA ALA A 52 -30.87 -10.29 32.96
C ALA A 52 -31.89 -9.13 32.97
N ALA A 53 -32.14 -8.51 34.13
CA ALA A 53 -33.04 -7.36 34.24
C ALA A 53 -32.49 -6.16 33.45
N THR A 54 -33.24 -5.73 32.44
CA THR A 54 -32.93 -4.59 31.57
C THR A 54 -34.20 -3.81 31.26
N THR A 55 -34.09 -2.51 31.04
CA THR A 55 -35.17 -1.63 30.58
C THR A 55 -34.61 -0.54 29.67
N ILE A 56 -35.49 0.19 28.99
CA ILE A 56 -35.12 1.31 28.11
C ILE A 56 -35.84 2.56 28.61
N SER A 57 -35.18 3.71 28.54
CA SER A 57 -35.78 5.00 28.87
C SER A 57 -36.77 5.48 27.81
N ASP A 58 -37.88 6.09 28.25
CA ASP A 58 -38.93 6.63 27.39
C ASP A 58 -38.59 8.01 26.80
N LYS A 59 -39.53 8.60 26.04
CA LYS A 59 -39.40 9.93 25.40
C LYS A 59 -39.08 11.08 26.36
N ASP A 60 -39.47 10.94 27.63
CA ASP A 60 -39.24 11.92 28.68
C ASP A 60 -38.00 11.54 29.52
N GLY A 61 -37.26 10.52 29.08
CA GLY A 61 -36.04 10.00 29.72
C GLY A 61 -36.32 9.09 30.92
N ASN A 62 -37.56 8.77 31.25
CA ASN A 62 -37.88 7.99 32.44
C ASN A 62 -37.67 6.50 32.23
N PHE A 63 -37.26 5.78 33.27
CA PHE A 63 -37.13 4.34 33.29
C PHE A 63 -37.67 3.74 34.58
N LYS A 64 -38.08 2.47 34.52
CA LYS A 64 -38.49 1.66 35.66
C LYS A 64 -37.86 0.27 35.54
N ILE A 65 -37.09 -0.13 36.56
CA ILE A 65 -36.39 -1.41 36.57
C ILE A 65 -36.47 -2.06 37.96
N THR A 66 -36.70 -3.36 37.98
CA THR A 66 -36.73 -4.15 39.21
C THR A 66 -35.34 -4.68 39.51
N VAL A 67 -34.80 -4.36 40.69
CA VAL A 67 -33.48 -4.81 41.12
C VAL A 67 -33.59 -5.86 42.23
N PRO A 68 -32.81 -6.97 42.16
CA PRO A 68 -32.88 -8.05 43.13
C PRO A 68 -32.22 -7.72 44.49
N ALA A 69 -31.40 -6.68 44.60
CA ALA A 69 -30.76 -6.28 45.85
C ALA A 69 -30.61 -4.75 45.97
N GLN A 70 -30.64 -4.20 47.19
CA GLN A 70 -30.39 -2.77 47.46
C GLN A 70 -28.97 -2.33 47.06
N ASN A 71 -28.00 -3.24 46.97
CA ASN A 71 -26.64 -2.91 46.51
C ASN A 71 -26.43 -3.14 45.00
N ALA A 72 -27.50 -3.24 44.21
CA ALA A 72 -27.41 -3.40 42.77
C ALA A 72 -26.72 -2.19 42.10
N VAL A 73 -25.95 -2.45 41.05
CA VAL A 73 -25.35 -1.42 40.20
C VAL A 73 -26.06 -1.43 38.86
N LEU A 74 -26.59 -0.29 38.45
CA LEU A 74 -27.14 -0.08 37.11
C LEU A 74 -26.02 0.32 36.15
N LEU A 75 -25.91 -0.37 35.03
CA LEU A 75 -25.13 0.02 33.87
C LEU A 75 -26.08 0.72 32.89
N VAL A 76 -25.87 2.02 32.66
CA VAL A 76 -26.64 2.80 31.70
C VAL A 76 -25.78 3.06 30.47
N THR A 77 -26.25 2.62 29.31
CA THR A 77 -25.55 2.76 28.04
C THR A 77 -26.42 3.51 27.03
N ASN A 78 -25.80 4.39 26.25
CA ASN A 78 -26.44 5.03 25.10
C ASN A 78 -25.39 5.34 24.03
N VAL A 79 -25.80 5.24 22.76
CA VAL A 79 -24.93 5.46 21.61
C VAL A 79 -24.42 6.91 21.62
N GLY A 80 -23.09 7.08 21.67
CA GLY A 80 -22.44 8.40 21.69
C GLY A 80 -22.22 9.00 23.09
N TYR A 81 -22.48 8.22 24.15
CA TYR A 81 -22.24 8.58 25.55
C TYR A 81 -21.35 7.53 26.22
N ASP A 82 -20.60 7.93 27.25
CA ASP A 82 -19.80 6.99 28.04
C ASP A 82 -20.72 6.19 28.97
N ASP A 83 -20.49 4.88 29.05
CA ASP A 83 -21.23 3.98 29.94
C ASP A 83 -21.16 4.48 31.39
N GLN A 84 -22.32 4.70 32.01
CA GLN A 84 -22.42 5.13 33.39
C GLN A 84 -22.77 3.94 34.29
N GLN A 85 -21.94 3.69 35.31
CA GLN A 85 -22.27 2.74 36.38
C GLN A 85 -22.77 3.52 37.59
N VAL A 86 -24.01 3.22 38.02
CA VAL A 86 -24.69 3.92 39.11
C VAL A 86 -25.11 2.89 40.16
N SER A 87 -24.57 2.99 41.36
CA SER A 87 -25.00 2.17 42.51
C SER A 87 -26.38 2.62 42.97
N VAL A 88 -27.34 1.69 43.09
CA VAL A 88 -28.72 1.98 43.49
C VAL A 88 -28.83 2.31 44.98
N GLY A 89 -28.14 1.55 45.84
CA GLY A 89 -28.23 1.72 47.29
C GLY A 89 -29.67 1.63 47.83
N LYS A 90 -30.03 2.52 48.77
CA LYS A 90 -31.40 2.63 49.30
C LYS A 90 -32.31 3.56 48.47
N GLN A 91 -31.85 4.04 47.31
CA GLN A 91 -32.59 5.04 46.53
C GLN A 91 -33.66 4.38 45.64
N THR A 92 -34.89 4.86 45.72
CA THR A 92 -36.03 4.41 44.88
C THR A 92 -36.22 5.27 43.63
N GLN A 93 -35.56 6.43 43.59
CA GLN A 93 -35.59 7.39 42.48
C GLN A 93 -34.16 7.80 42.11
N LEU A 94 -33.75 7.63 40.85
CA LEU A 94 -32.39 7.92 40.37
C LEU A 94 -32.41 8.90 39.19
N THR A 95 -31.53 9.88 39.18
CA THR A 95 -31.24 10.68 37.98
C THR A 95 -29.85 10.34 37.47
N VAL A 96 -29.76 9.84 36.25
CA VAL A 96 -28.49 9.46 35.61
C VAL A 96 -28.20 10.45 34.50
N SER A 97 -27.20 11.31 34.71
CA SER A 97 -26.69 12.20 33.65
C SER A 97 -25.61 11.47 32.86
N MET A 98 -25.89 11.26 31.58
CA MET A 98 -24.99 10.63 30.63
C MET A 98 -23.94 11.62 30.15
N LYS A 99 -22.68 11.26 30.33
CA LYS A 99 -21.57 12.07 29.82
C LYS A 99 -21.40 11.79 28.33
N ALA A 100 -21.52 12.83 27.51
CA ALA A 100 -21.25 12.72 26.09
C ALA A 100 -19.84 12.15 25.90
N SER A 101 -19.71 11.12 25.07
CA SER A 101 -18.44 10.43 24.87
C SER A 101 -17.46 11.39 24.19
N THR A 102 -16.50 11.93 24.96
CA THR A 102 -15.47 12.88 24.49
C THR A 102 -14.18 12.15 24.11
N ASN A 103 -14.32 10.98 23.46
CA ASN A 103 -13.38 9.88 23.56
C ASN A 103 -12.08 9.94 22.74
N SER A 104 -11.67 11.08 22.18
CA SER A 104 -10.35 11.16 21.52
C SER A 104 -9.21 11.22 22.54
N MET A 105 -9.34 11.98 23.64
CA MET A 105 -8.22 12.20 24.58
C MET A 105 -8.04 11.13 25.65
N ASN A 106 -9.12 10.38 25.97
CA ASN A 106 -9.09 9.25 26.90
C ASN A 106 -8.87 7.90 26.18
N GLU A 107 -8.77 7.92 24.85
CA GLU A 107 -8.43 6.74 24.06
C GLU A 107 -7.11 6.13 24.56
N ILE A 108 -7.11 4.81 24.75
CA ILE A 108 -5.90 4.07 25.09
C ILE A 108 -5.15 3.76 23.80
N VAL A 109 -3.94 4.28 23.69
CA VAL A 109 -3.02 4.03 22.58
C VAL A 109 -1.98 3.00 23.05
N VAL A 110 -1.60 2.08 22.17
CA VAL A 110 -0.56 1.10 22.43
C VAL A 110 0.77 1.69 21.94
N ILE A 111 1.77 1.82 22.81
CA ILE A 111 3.06 2.40 22.43
C ILE A 111 4.15 1.38 22.75
N GLY A 112 4.57 0.66 21.71
CA GLY A 112 5.43 -0.50 21.86
C GLY A 112 4.75 -1.55 22.75
N TYR A 113 5.39 -1.84 23.88
CA TYR A 113 4.93 -2.84 24.85
C TYR A 113 4.16 -2.25 26.04
N GLY A 114 3.76 -0.98 25.97
CA GLY A 114 2.96 -0.31 26.99
C GLY A 114 1.65 0.23 26.42
N THR A 115 0.73 0.59 27.30
CA THR A 115 -0.47 1.36 26.95
C THR A 115 -0.40 2.71 27.64
N ALA A 116 -0.82 3.76 26.93
CA ALA A 116 -0.90 5.11 27.48
C ALA A 116 -2.21 5.75 27.02
N LYS A 117 -2.78 6.64 27.83
CA LYS A 117 -3.88 7.47 27.35
C LYS A 117 -3.34 8.43 26.30
N ARG A 118 -4.12 8.74 25.27
CA ARG A 118 -3.71 9.66 24.20
C ARG A 118 -3.17 10.99 24.73
N ARG A 119 -3.80 11.53 25.78
CA ARG A 119 -3.35 12.76 26.45
C ARG A 119 -1.94 12.64 27.06
N ASP A 120 -1.53 11.44 27.45
CA ASP A 120 -0.23 11.15 28.09
C ASP A 120 0.88 10.82 27.08
N VAL A 121 0.57 10.82 25.78
CA VAL A 121 1.55 10.60 24.70
C VAL A 121 2.45 11.82 24.55
N THR A 122 3.76 11.60 24.59
CA THR A 122 4.82 12.61 24.40
C THR A 122 5.32 12.70 22.95
N GLY A 123 5.26 11.60 22.20
CA GLY A 123 5.69 11.52 20.80
C GLY A 123 4.59 11.77 19.76
N ALA A 124 4.98 11.83 18.49
CA ALA A 124 4.06 11.99 17.36
C ALA A 124 3.46 10.64 16.92
N VAL A 125 2.22 10.38 17.34
CA VAL A 125 1.46 9.17 17.00
C VAL A 125 0.16 9.53 16.30
N SER A 126 -0.01 9.01 15.08
CA SER A 126 -1.30 9.05 14.37
C SER A 126 -2.05 7.75 14.64
N SER A 127 -3.36 7.79 14.85
CA SER A 127 -4.14 6.57 15.10
C SER A 127 -5.47 6.57 14.37
N MET A 128 -5.97 5.36 14.15
CA MET A 128 -7.28 5.06 13.62
C MET A 128 -7.90 3.96 14.48
N SER A 129 -9.11 4.22 14.98
CA SER A 129 -9.86 3.26 15.79
C SER A 129 -10.62 2.27 14.91
N GLY A 130 -10.95 1.10 15.46
CA GLY A 130 -11.72 0.06 14.78
C GLY A 130 -13.06 0.54 14.25
N LYS A 131 -13.75 1.46 14.96
CA LYS A 131 -14.99 2.08 14.45
C LYS A 131 -14.78 2.85 13.15
N GLY A 132 -13.66 3.58 13.03
CA GLY A 132 -13.32 4.29 11.80
C GLY A 132 -12.97 3.37 10.63
N ILE A 133 -12.60 2.11 10.93
CA ILE A 133 -12.39 1.04 9.95
C ILE A 133 -13.73 0.39 9.59
N GLU A 134 -14.56 0.02 10.57
CA GLU A 134 -15.87 -0.62 10.36
C GLU A 134 -16.88 0.24 9.58
N GLU A 135 -16.80 1.58 9.74
CA GLU A 135 -17.62 2.53 8.96
C GLU A 135 -17.24 2.56 7.48
N LYS A 136 -16.11 1.94 7.11
CA LYS A 136 -15.56 1.89 5.76
C LYS A 136 -15.46 0.44 5.31
N PRO A 137 -16.35 -0.03 4.42
CA PRO A 137 -16.30 -1.39 3.93
C PRO A 137 -15.14 -1.53 2.93
N VAL A 138 -13.93 -1.68 3.46
CA VAL A 138 -12.71 -1.97 2.70
C VAL A 138 -12.37 -3.44 2.85
N THR A 139 -11.83 -4.03 1.79
CA THR A 139 -11.41 -5.44 1.83
C THR A 139 -10.02 -5.63 2.42
N ARG A 140 -9.28 -4.52 2.64
CA ARG A 140 -7.89 -4.54 3.10
C ARG A 140 -7.58 -3.42 4.10
N ILE A 141 -6.66 -3.70 5.01
CA ILE A 141 -6.27 -2.78 6.10
C ILE A 141 -5.55 -1.54 5.57
N ASP A 142 -4.65 -1.73 4.62
CA ASP A 142 -3.89 -0.63 4.02
C ASP A 142 -4.79 0.38 3.30
N GLN A 143 -5.86 -0.09 2.64
CA GLN A 143 -6.87 0.79 2.04
C GLN A 143 -7.58 1.69 3.07
N ALA A 144 -7.79 1.21 4.30
CA ALA A 144 -8.43 2.00 5.35
C ALA A 144 -7.63 3.26 5.70
N MET A 145 -6.29 3.19 5.57
CA MET A 145 -5.35 4.26 5.96
C MET A 145 -5.23 5.40 4.94
N ILE A 146 -5.75 5.24 3.71
CA ILE A 146 -5.60 6.22 2.63
C ILE A 146 -6.14 7.60 3.04
N GLY A 147 -5.26 8.59 3.08
CA GLY A 147 -5.61 9.98 3.41
C GLY A 147 -6.17 10.18 4.83
N GLN A 148 -5.90 9.27 5.78
CA GLN A 148 -6.45 9.38 7.13
C GLN A 148 -5.45 9.88 8.17
N LEU A 149 -4.16 9.72 7.91
CA LEU A 149 -3.11 9.96 8.89
C LEU A 149 -2.13 11.00 8.32
N ALA A 150 -2.02 12.14 8.99
CA ALA A 150 -1.05 13.17 8.61
C ALA A 150 0.38 12.62 8.65
N GLY A 151 1.15 12.89 7.59
CA GLY A 151 2.54 12.43 7.47
C GLY A 151 2.70 10.98 7.02
N VAL A 152 1.60 10.29 6.67
CA VAL A 152 1.61 8.91 6.19
C VAL A 152 1.02 8.89 4.78
N GLN A 153 1.87 8.63 3.80
CA GLN A 153 1.46 8.46 2.41
C GLN A 153 1.20 6.99 2.14
N VAL A 154 -0.05 6.64 1.80
CA VAL A 154 -0.43 5.30 1.37
C VAL A 154 -0.69 5.35 -0.13
N GLN A 155 0.21 4.77 -0.92
CA GLN A 155 0.17 4.84 -2.37
C GLN A 155 -0.49 3.59 -2.96
N GLN A 156 -1.55 3.79 -3.73
CA GLN A 156 -2.17 2.73 -4.50
C GLN A 156 -1.53 2.63 -5.88
N GLN A 157 -0.51 1.78 -6.02
CA GLN A 157 0.34 1.72 -7.21
C GLN A 157 -0.31 0.98 -8.40
N THR A 158 -1.27 0.08 -8.13
CA THR A 158 -1.94 -0.75 -9.14
C THR A 158 -3.41 -0.99 -8.78
N GLY A 159 -4.24 -1.20 -9.82
CA GLY A 159 -5.62 -1.68 -9.69
C GLY A 159 -5.77 -3.21 -9.63
N MET A 160 -4.67 -3.97 -9.66
CA MET A 160 -4.72 -5.42 -9.63
C MET A 160 -5.28 -5.94 -8.28
N PRO A 161 -6.22 -6.92 -8.29
CA PRO A 161 -6.71 -7.56 -7.08
C PRO A 161 -5.58 -8.21 -6.26
N GLY A 162 -5.71 -8.17 -4.93
CA GLY A 162 -4.77 -8.81 -4.01
C GLY A 162 -3.41 -8.12 -3.84
N GLN A 163 -3.12 -7.06 -4.60
CA GLN A 163 -1.84 -6.34 -4.49
C GLN A 163 -1.79 -5.43 -3.26
N GLY A 164 -0.60 -5.35 -2.65
CA GLY A 164 -0.34 -4.50 -1.49
C GLY A 164 -0.21 -3.03 -1.87
N LEU A 165 -0.56 -2.14 -0.93
CA LEU A 165 -0.25 -0.71 -1.04
C LEU A 165 1.13 -0.42 -0.44
N SER A 166 1.79 0.64 -0.92
CA SER A 166 3.07 1.12 -0.35
C SER A 166 2.79 2.17 0.72
N ILE A 167 3.44 2.08 1.87
CA ILE A 167 3.30 3.05 2.96
C ILE A 167 4.62 3.76 3.17
N VAL A 168 4.58 5.09 3.17
CA VAL A 168 5.75 5.94 3.43
C VAL A 168 5.42 6.91 4.55
N VAL A 169 6.22 6.89 5.62
CA VAL A 169 6.06 7.78 6.77
C VAL A 169 7.10 8.91 6.68
N ARG A 170 6.64 10.16 6.62
CA ARG A 170 7.48 11.38 6.57
C ARG A 170 8.50 11.40 5.41
N GLY A 171 8.12 10.83 4.27
CA GLY A 171 8.94 10.80 3.04
C GLY A 171 10.03 9.74 3.04
N THR A 172 10.73 9.60 1.91
CA THR A 172 11.78 8.61 1.72
C THR A 172 13.07 9.05 2.41
N GLY A 173 13.56 8.22 3.34
CA GLY A 173 14.74 8.52 4.16
C GLY A 173 16.05 7.89 3.66
N SER A 174 15.98 7.04 2.63
CA SER A 174 17.15 6.37 2.07
C SER A 174 17.16 6.41 0.54
N VAL A 175 18.35 6.47 -0.05
CA VAL A 175 18.59 6.48 -1.50
C VAL A 175 18.36 5.09 -2.11
N SER A 176 18.88 4.05 -1.45
CA SER A 176 18.97 2.67 -1.96
C SER A 176 18.28 1.66 -1.06
N SER A 177 18.08 1.99 0.22
CA SER A 177 17.39 1.11 1.17
C SER A 177 15.88 1.19 1.01
N GLY A 178 15.18 0.10 1.33
CA GLY A 178 13.72 0.09 1.34
C GLY A 178 13.12 1.19 2.24
N THR A 179 12.00 1.75 1.80
CA THR A 179 11.33 2.93 2.40
C THR A 179 10.08 2.60 3.21
N GLU A 180 9.70 1.32 3.27
CA GLU A 180 8.53 0.86 4.02
C GLU A 180 8.78 0.91 5.55
N PRO A 181 7.73 1.18 6.34
CA PRO A 181 7.78 1.10 7.80
C PRO A 181 7.84 -0.35 8.28
N LEU A 182 8.21 -0.54 9.55
CA LEU A 182 8.01 -1.82 10.21
C LEU A 182 6.53 -2.04 10.51
N TYR A 183 6.00 -3.20 10.15
CA TYR A 183 4.64 -3.62 10.53
C TYR A 183 4.70 -4.45 11.81
N VAL A 184 3.88 -4.13 12.80
CA VAL A 184 3.79 -4.86 14.07
C VAL A 184 2.35 -5.27 14.33
N VAL A 185 2.08 -6.57 14.43
CA VAL A 185 0.72 -7.10 14.67
C VAL A 185 0.67 -7.73 16.06
N ASP A 186 -0.16 -7.21 16.96
CA ASP A 186 -0.27 -7.65 18.36
C ASP A 186 1.08 -7.76 19.11
N GLY A 187 2.02 -6.88 18.75
CA GLY A 187 3.37 -6.85 19.32
C GLY A 187 4.41 -7.66 18.54
N PHE A 188 4.02 -8.45 17.54
CA PHE A 188 4.93 -9.23 16.71
C PHE A 188 5.41 -8.43 15.49
N PRO A 189 6.72 -8.08 15.38
CA PRO A 189 7.26 -7.40 14.22
C PRO A 189 7.30 -8.36 13.02
N LEU A 190 6.63 -7.98 11.93
CA LEU A 190 6.65 -8.70 10.67
C LEU A 190 7.83 -8.21 9.83
N ASP A 191 8.59 -9.14 9.29
CA ASP A 191 9.71 -8.80 8.42
C ASP A 191 9.21 -8.35 7.03
N VAL A 192 9.64 -7.17 6.60
CA VAL A 192 9.15 -6.53 5.38
C VAL A 192 9.88 -7.12 4.18
N VAL A 193 9.14 -7.57 3.17
CA VAL A 193 9.73 -8.03 1.90
C VAL A 193 10.04 -6.82 1.03
N ALA A 194 11.27 -6.74 0.52
CA ALA A 194 11.66 -5.70 -0.42
C ALA A 194 10.76 -5.72 -1.66
N LYS A 195 10.53 -4.52 -2.24
CA LYS A 195 9.90 -4.40 -3.56
C LYS A 195 10.72 -5.20 -4.57
N ASN A 196 10.05 -5.92 -5.47
CA ASN A 196 10.74 -6.59 -6.57
C ASN A 196 11.26 -5.55 -7.58
N SER A 197 12.08 -5.99 -8.53
CA SER A 197 12.64 -5.14 -9.60
C SER A 197 11.57 -4.50 -10.49
N ALA A 198 10.32 -4.97 -10.42
CA ALA A 198 9.15 -4.40 -11.07
C ALA A 198 8.35 -3.47 -10.12
N GLY A 199 8.96 -2.92 -9.07
CA GLY A 199 8.34 -1.92 -8.19
C GLY A 199 7.22 -2.43 -7.26
N GLY A 200 6.67 -3.62 -7.50
CA GLY A 200 5.60 -4.22 -6.71
C GLY A 200 6.11 -5.04 -5.52
N PHE A 201 5.24 -5.27 -4.53
CA PHE A 201 5.55 -6.17 -3.41
C PHE A 201 5.40 -7.62 -3.85
N THR A 202 6.44 -8.43 -3.67
CA THR A 202 6.33 -9.89 -3.85
C THR A 202 5.38 -10.51 -2.81
N SER A 203 5.28 -9.88 -1.64
CA SER A 203 4.32 -10.18 -0.55
C SER A 203 4.22 -8.96 0.37
N ASN A 204 3.02 -8.39 0.55
CA ASN A 204 2.79 -7.36 1.59
C ASN A 204 2.32 -8.07 2.87
N PRO A 205 2.95 -7.79 4.04
CA PRO A 205 2.66 -8.46 5.29
C PRO A 205 1.22 -8.28 5.80
N LEU A 206 0.48 -7.29 5.27
CA LEU A 206 -0.91 -6.98 5.59
C LEU A 206 -1.93 -7.62 4.63
N ASN A 207 -1.52 -8.22 3.51
CA ASN A 207 -2.42 -8.76 2.47
C ASN A 207 -3.44 -9.79 2.99
N ASN A 208 -3.10 -10.51 4.06
CA ASN A 208 -3.86 -11.64 4.58
C ASN A 208 -4.56 -11.34 5.91
N LEU A 209 -4.55 -10.08 6.35
CA LEU A 209 -5.22 -9.67 7.58
C LEU A 209 -6.61 -9.12 7.25
N ASN A 210 -7.64 -9.63 7.92
CA ASN A 210 -9.01 -9.17 7.76
C ASN A 210 -9.23 -7.83 8.48
N PRO A 211 -9.69 -6.76 7.81
CA PRO A 211 -9.98 -5.47 8.43
C PRO A 211 -10.98 -5.54 9.59
N ASP A 212 -11.95 -6.46 9.52
CA ASP A 212 -12.98 -6.61 10.55
C ASP A 212 -12.42 -7.18 11.87
N ASP A 213 -11.23 -7.78 11.85
CA ASP A 213 -10.55 -8.28 13.05
C ASP A 213 -9.74 -7.18 13.76
N ILE A 214 -9.64 -5.98 13.18
CA ILE A 214 -8.77 -4.91 13.67
C ILE A 214 -9.48 -4.06 14.72
N GLU A 215 -8.83 -3.88 15.86
CA GLU A 215 -9.27 -3.01 16.94
C GLU A 215 -8.74 -1.58 16.75
N SER A 216 -7.48 -1.45 16.34
CA SER A 216 -6.88 -0.14 16.02
C SER A 216 -5.62 -0.26 15.17
N ILE A 217 -5.34 0.81 14.45
CA ILE A 217 -4.09 1.02 13.71
C ILE A 217 -3.43 2.28 14.24
N GLN A 218 -2.14 2.21 14.56
CA GLN A 218 -1.35 3.30 15.10
C GLN A 218 -0.06 3.42 14.30
N VAL A 219 0.29 4.64 13.90
CA VAL A 219 1.53 4.92 13.17
C VAL A 219 2.42 5.78 14.05
N LEU A 220 3.55 5.20 14.46
CA LEU A 220 4.59 5.86 15.23
C LEU A 220 5.51 6.59 14.25
N LYS A 221 5.36 7.92 14.17
CA LYS A 221 6.03 8.76 13.16
C LYS A 221 7.37 9.33 13.62
N ASP A 222 7.56 9.46 14.93
CA ASP A 222 8.80 9.96 15.50
C ASP A 222 9.67 8.86 16.10
N ALA A 223 10.96 9.16 16.23
CA ALA A 223 11.93 8.23 16.76
C ALA A 223 11.70 7.92 18.24
N ALA A 224 11.14 8.85 19.04
CA ALA A 224 10.92 8.63 20.46
C ALA A 224 9.74 7.68 20.76
N ALA A 225 8.64 7.74 20.00
CA ALA A 225 7.55 6.78 20.13
C ALA A 225 7.96 5.40 19.59
N ALA A 226 8.74 5.37 18.50
CA ALA A 226 9.17 4.14 17.84
C ALA A 226 10.47 3.54 18.40
N ALA A 227 11.16 4.22 19.33
CA ALA A 227 12.49 3.87 19.84
C ALA A 227 12.61 2.43 20.37
N ILE A 228 11.51 1.91 20.91
CA ILE A 228 11.46 0.53 21.41
C ILE A 228 11.68 -0.49 20.28
N TYR A 229 11.28 -0.19 19.05
CA TYR A 229 11.52 -1.04 17.88
C TYR A 229 12.89 -0.78 17.22
N GLY A 230 13.63 0.22 17.70
CA GLY A 230 15.05 0.44 17.42
C GLY A 230 15.38 0.58 15.94
N SER A 231 16.33 -0.23 15.50
CA SER A 231 16.85 -0.21 14.13
C SER A 231 15.90 -0.71 13.05
N ARG A 232 14.69 -1.13 13.41
CA ARG A 232 13.63 -1.44 12.44
C ARG A 232 12.66 -0.28 12.25
N ALA A 233 12.77 0.76 13.07
CA ALA A 233 11.86 1.90 13.09
C ALA A 233 12.35 3.13 12.32
N ALA A 234 13.46 3.05 11.57
CA ALA A 234 13.96 4.20 10.80
C ALA A 234 12.90 4.82 9.89
N ASN A 235 12.06 4.00 9.27
CA ASN A 235 10.98 4.44 8.37
C ASN A 235 9.62 4.56 9.08
N GLY A 236 9.61 4.62 10.42
CA GLY A 236 8.39 4.58 11.22
C GLY A 236 7.87 3.15 11.48
N VAL A 237 6.83 3.05 12.29
CA VAL A 237 6.22 1.77 12.68
C VAL A 237 4.71 1.85 12.53
N VAL A 238 4.12 0.89 11.82
CA VAL A 238 2.67 0.68 11.71
C VAL A 238 2.28 -0.44 12.66
N MET A 239 1.67 -0.09 13.78
CA MET A 239 1.18 -1.01 14.78
C MET A 239 -0.30 -1.33 14.55
N ILE A 240 -0.63 -2.61 14.54
CA ILE A 240 -1.97 -3.13 14.35
C ILE A 240 -2.32 -3.96 15.58
N THR A 241 -3.40 -3.57 16.25
CA THR A 241 -3.96 -4.33 17.38
C THR A 241 -5.23 -5.01 16.91
N THR A 242 -5.37 -6.31 17.21
CA THR A 242 -6.57 -7.07 16.83
C THR A 242 -7.57 -7.20 17.98
N LYS A 243 -8.83 -7.44 17.62
CA LYS A 243 -9.95 -7.57 18.54
C LYS A 243 -9.72 -8.73 19.51
N ARG A 244 -10.07 -8.52 20.76
CA ARG A 244 -9.99 -9.53 21.83
C ARG A 244 -11.37 -9.79 22.41
N GLY A 245 -11.53 -10.94 23.06
CA GLY A 245 -12.75 -11.27 23.78
C GLY A 245 -13.07 -10.22 24.85
N GLN A 246 -14.32 -9.79 24.88
CA GLN A 246 -14.84 -8.89 25.92
C GLN A 246 -15.55 -9.72 26.99
N ILE A 247 -15.46 -9.29 28.26
CA ILE A 247 -16.24 -9.91 29.34
C ILE A 247 -17.72 -9.62 29.07
N GLY A 248 -18.53 -10.67 29.05
CA GLY A 248 -19.96 -10.53 28.86
C GLY A 248 -20.56 -11.67 28.04
N LYS A 249 -21.79 -11.44 27.59
CA LYS A 249 -22.51 -12.41 26.77
C LYS A 249 -21.77 -12.63 25.45
N PRO A 250 -21.78 -13.87 24.91
CA PRO A 250 -21.30 -14.12 23.56
C PRO A 250 -22.00 -13.19 22.57
N ARG A 251 -21.23 -12.53 21.71
CA ARG A 251 -21.71 -11.73 20.59
C ARG A 251 -21.24 -12.39 19.30
N ILE A 252 -22.18 -12.67 18.41
CA ILE A 252 -21.88 -13.19 17.07
C ILE A 252 -22.12 -12.07 16.08
N SER A 253 -21.16 -11.80 15.19
CA SER A 253 -21.29 -10.80 14.14
C SER A 253 -21.06 -11.40 12.77
N ALA A 254 -21.88 -11.02 11.80
CA ALA A 254 -21.72 -11.39 10.40
C ALA A 254 -21.62 -10.13 9.55
N ASN A 255 -20.60 -10.03 8.70
CA ASN A 255 -20.48 -9.00 7.67
C ASN A 255 -20.54 -9.70 6.32
N ILE A 256 -21.46 -9.27 5.48
CA ILE A 256 -21.67 -9.83 4.15
C ILE A 256 -21.69 -8.66 3.19
N ASN A 257 -20.81 -8.68 2.19
CA ASN A 257 -20.83 -7.67 1.15
C ASN A 257 -20.42 -8.23 -0.21
N GLY A 258 -20.85 -7.55 -1.25
CA GLY A 258 -20.55 -7.91 -2.63
C GLY A 258 -20.84 -6.75 -3.57
N GLY A 259 -20.36 -6.88 -4.80
CA GLY A 259 -20.44 -5.76 -5.73
C GLY A 259 -19.70 -5.99 -7.03
N PHE A 260 -19.44 -4.90 -7.74
CA PHE A 260 -18.79 -4.91 -9.04
C PHE A 260 -17.71 -3.85 -9.14
N SER A 261 -16.62 -4.19 -9.80
CA SER A 261 -15.50 -3.31 -10.11
C SER A 261 -15.34 -3.13 -11.62
N GLN A 262 -14.88 -1.95 -12.04
CA GLN A 262 -14.47 -1.65 -13.43
C GLN A 262 -13.32 -0.64 -13.42
N ILE A 263 -12.59 -0.48 -14.52
CA ILE A 263 -11.51 0.52 -14.60
C ILE A 263 -12.04 1.94 -14.34
N ALA A 264 -11.25 2.78 -13.68
CA ALA A 264 -11.61 4.16 -13.39
C ALA A 264 -11.58 5.03 -14.65
N ARG A 265 -10.65 4.75 -15.55
CA ARG A 265 -10.48 5.42 -16.85
C ARG A 265 -9.75 4.53 -17.84
N LYS A 266 -9.95 4.81 -19.13
CA LYS A 266 -9.11 4.37 -20.24
C LYS A 266 -8.04 5.43 -20.53
N LEU A 267 -6.97 5.04 -21.21
CA LEU A 267 -6.08 6.00 -21.87
C LEU A 267 -6.73 6.50 -23.15
N ASP A 268 -6.53 7.77 -23.44
CA ASP A 268 -6.91 8.40 -24.69
C ASP A 268 -5.87 8.04 -25.76
N LEU A 269 -6.25 7.16 -26.67
CA LEU A 269 -5.43 6.64 -27.77
C LEU A 269 -6.10 6.96 -29.10
N LEU A 270 -5.33 6.99 -30.19
CA LEU A 270 -5.92 7.17 -31.51
C LEU A 270 -7.00 6.11 -31.78
N SER A 271 -8.14 6.58 -32.26
CA SER A 271 -9.15 5.73 -32.88
C SER A 271 -8.60 5.05 -34.13
N ALA A 272 -9.32 4.04 -34.64
CA ALA A 272 -8.89 3.34 -35.84
C ALA A 272 -8.79 4.24 -37.07
N GLN A 273 -9.69 5.22 -37.21
CA GLN A 273 -9.61 6.20 -38.30
C GLN A 273 -8.39 7.13 -38.14
N GLU A 274 -8.19 7.71 -36.97
CA GLU A 274 -7.03 8.59 -36.72
C GLU A 274 -5.70 7.83 -36.90
N TRP A 275 -5.67 6.54 -36.55
CA TRP A 275 -4.53 5.68 -36.82
C TRP A 275 -4.32 5.43 -38.31
N VAL A 276 -5.38 5.22 -39.09
CA VAL A 276 -5.31 5.08 -40.56
C VAL A 276 -4.75 6.34 -41.21
N ASP A 277 -5.22 7.51 -40.77
CA ASP A 277 -4.76 8.81 -41.29
C ASP A 277 -3.27 8.99 -41.00
N MET A 278 -2.84 8.69 -39.76
CA MET A 278 -1.43 8.70 -39.37
C MET A 278 -0.59 7.68 -40.15
N ALA A 279 -1.08 6.45 -40.31
CA ALA A 279 -0.38 5.39 -41.03
C ALA A 279 -0.24 5.70 -42.53
N THR A 280 -1.23 6.38 -43.10
CA THR A 280 -1.23 6.88 -44.48
C THR A 280 -0.18 7.97 -44.68
N GLU A 281 -0.14 8.97 -43.78
CA GLU A 281 0.89 10.00 -43.79
C GLU A 281 2.29 9.40 -43.71
N LEU A 282 2.51 8.47 -42.78
CA LEU A 282 3.79 7.76 -42.63
C LEU A 282 4.18 6.97 -43.89
N ALA A 283 3.23 6.27 -44.51
CA ALA A 283 3.47 5.52 -45.75
C ALA A 283 3.90 6.44 -46.89
N ASN A 284 3.19 7.57 -47.05
CA ASN A 284 3.44 8.56 -48.07
C ASN A 284 4.77 9.28 -47.86
N ALA A 285 5.08 9.67 -46.62
CA ALA A 285 6.36 10.29 -46.27
C ALA A 285 7.53 9.36 -46.58
N LYS A 286 7.45 8.07 -46.19
CA LYS A 286 8.46 7.07 -46.52
C LYS A 286 8.58 6.85 -48.03
N TRP A 287 7.47 6.86 -48.75
CA TRP A 287 7.46 6.70 -50.20
C TRP A 287 8.17 7.85 -50.91
N VAL A 288 7.84 9.10 -50.59
CA VAL A 288 8.49 10.28 -51.16
C VAL A 288 9.99 10.29 -50.84
N ALA A 289 10.37 9.96 -49.62
CA ALA A 289 11.78 9.91 -49.21
C ALA A 289 12.59 8.77 -49.86
N SER A 290 11.92 7.75 -50.41
CA SER A 290 12.58 6.53 -50.89
C SER A 290 13.17 6.64 -52.30
N GLY A 291 12.97 7.75 -53.03
CA GLY A 291 13.59 7.95 -54.33
C GLY A 291 13.12 9.21 -55.06
N THR A 292 13.97 9.72 -55.96
CA THR A 292 13.69 10.90 -56.78
C THR A 292 12.46 10.70 -57.66
N GLY A 293 11.57 11.69 -57.73
CA GLY A 293 10.35 11.68 -58.55
C GLY A 293 9.18 10.88 -57.95
N ARG A 294 9.29 10.40 -56.71
CA ARG A 294 8.19 9.76 -55.97
C ARG A 294 7.34 10.82 -55.27
N THR A 295 6.02 10.74 -55.44
CA THR A 295 5.06 11.72 -54.92
C THR A 295 3.98 11.02 -54.08
N ALA A 296 3.43 11.74 -53.10
CA ALA A 296 2.47 11.16 -52.13
C ALA A 296 1.13 10.73 -52.77
N ASP A 297 0.75 11.35 -53.90
CA ASP A 297 -0.47 11.08 -54.68
C ASP A 297 -0.39 9.83 -55.57
N GLN A 298 0.80 9.24 -55.74
CA GLN A 298 0.96 8.00 -56.49
C GLN A 298 0.17 6.85 -55.84
N THR A 299 -0.71 6.25 -56.64
CA THR A 299 -1.53 5.09 -56.27
C THR A 299 -0.69 3.85 -55.97
N ASN A 300 -1.21 2.92 -55.18
CA ASN A 300 -0.54 1.66 -54.89
C ASN A 300 -0.19 0.85 -56.16
N ALA A 301 -0.98 0.95 -57.23
CA ALA A 301 -0.67 0.36 -58.52
C ALA A 301 0.62 0.93 -59.13
N GLN A 302 0.76 2.26 -59.13
CA GLN A 302 1.99 2.93 -59.61
C GLN A 302 3.19 2.59 -58.73
N ARG A 303 3.01 2.57 -57.40
CA ARG A 303 4.08 2.19 -56.45
C ARG A 303 4.57 0.76 -56.70
N ARG A 304 3.67 -0.20 -56.99
CA ARG A 304 4.02 -1.58 -57.35
C ARG A 304 4.89 -1.63 -58.62
N THR A 305 4.49 -0.91 -59.67
CA THR A 305 5.27 -0.86 -60.92
C THR A 305 6.68 -0.31 -60.68
N ILE A 306 6.80 0.78 -59.92
CA ILE A 306 8.10 1.40 -59.62
C ILE A 306 8.98 0.47 -58.76
N LEU A 307 8.39 -0.32 -57.87
CA LEU A 307 9.11 -1.28 -57.02
C LEU A 307 9.36 -2.64 -57.70
N GLY A 308 8.85 -2.88 -58.91
CA GLY A 308 8.97 -4.17 -59.60
C GLY A 308 8.20 -5.30 -58.90
N LEU A 309 7.10 -4.97 -58.21
CA LEU A 309 6.30 -5.93 -57.46
C LEU A 309 5.20 -6.56 -58.32
N ALA A 310 4.81 -7.80 -57.99
CA ALA A 310 3.66 -8.45 -58.61
C ALA A 310 2.36 -7.65 -58.35
N PRO A 311 1.32 -7.76 -59.22
CA PRO A 311 0.10 -6.94 -59.11
C PRO A 311 -0.63 -6.99 -57.77
N THR A 312 -0.51 -8.09 -57.03
CA THR A 312 -1.16 -8.31 -55.73
C THR A 312 -0.20 -8.20 -54.54
N ALA A 313 1.09 -7.98 -54.78
CA ALA A 313 2.08 -7.89 -53.71
C ALA A 313 2.02 -6.51 -53.03
N ASN A 314 2.11 -6.51 -51.70
CA ASN A 314 2.11 -5.30 -50.89
C ASN A 314 3.48 -5.07 -50.28
N ASN A 315 3.97 -3.83 -50.38
CA ASN A 315 5.09 -3.37 -49.59
C ASN A 315 4.55 -2.58 -48.39
N TYR A 316 4.54 -3.21 -47.22
CA TYR A 316 4.00 -2.62 -46.01
C TYR A 316 4.76 -1.38 -45.53
N THR A 317 5.91 -1.02 -46.09
CA THR A 317 6.63 0.21 -45.73
C THR A 317 6.19 1.40 -46.57
N TYR A 318 5.98 1.18 -47.87
CA TYR A 318 5.81 2.25 -48.86
C TYR A 318 4.39 2.37 -49.43
N MET A 319 3.49 1.44 -49.08
CA MET A 319 2.12 1.41 -49.59
C MET A 319 1.11 1.55 -48.45
N THR A 320 -0.05 2.12 -48.75
CA THR A 320 -1.23 2.12 -47.88
C THR A 320 -2.04 0.83 -48.08
N ASP A 321 -3.01 0.54 -47.22
CA ASP A 321 -3.98 -0.51 -47.49
C ASP A 321 -5.16 0.07 -48.29
N ASP A 322 -5.42 -0.44 -49.50
CA ASP A 322 -6.50 0.04 -50.37
C ASP A 322 -7.88 -0.04 -49.69
N ARG A 323 -8.04 -0.92 -48.69
CA ARG A 323 -9.29 -1.11 -47.92
C ARG A 323 -9.60 0.04 -46.96
N TRP A 324 -8.59 0.84 -46.57
CA TRP A 324 -8.79 1.98 -45.66
C TRP A 324 -9.72 3.04 -46.22
N THR A 325 -9.76 3.21 -47.54
CA THR A 325 -10.57 4.24 -48.20
C THR A 325 -11.93 3.73 -48.69
N GLN A 326 -12.19 2.41 -48.57
CA GLN A 326 -13.42 1.80 -49.02
C GLN A 326 -14.52 1.93 -47.95
N PRO A 327 -15.76 2.28 -48.31
CA PRO A 327 -16.87 2.32 -47.36
C PRO A 327 -17.04 1.00 -46.62
N GLY A 328 -17.02 1.06 -45.27
CA GLY A 328 -17.16 -0.12 -44.41
C GLY A 328 -15.90 -0.98 -44.26
N HIS A 329 -14.76 -0.59 -44.84
CA HIS A 329 -13.44 -1.23 -44.66
C HIS A 329 -13.47 -2.77 -44.77
N PRO A 330 -13.95 -3.33 -45.90
CA PRO A 330 -14.22 -4.77 -46.01
C PRO A 330 -12.98 -5.61 -45.72
N GLY A 331 -13.14 -6.63 -44.86
CA GLY A 331 -12.06 -7.53 -44.47
C GLY A 331 -11.21 -7.02 -43.28
N LEU A 332 -11.52 -5.85 -42.72
CA LEU A 332 -10.84 -5.26 -41.56
C LEU A 332 -11.79 -5.11 -40.37
N THR A 333 -11.33 -5.55 -39.21
CA THR A 333 -12.01 -5.34 -37.93
C THR A 333 -11.33 -4.20 -37.19
N TYR A 334 -12.10 -3.18 -36.83
CA TYR A 334 -11.63 -2.10 -35.95
C TYR A 334 -11.82 -2.52 -34.48
N VAL A 335 -10.76 -2.40 -33.67
CA VAL A 335 -10.69 -2.96 -32.32
C VAL A 335 -10.20 -1.90 -31.33
N ASP A 336 -11.04 -1.57 -30.34
CA ASP A 336 -10.55 -0.95 -29.08
C ASP A 336 -10.05 -2.07 -28.15
N TRP A 337 -8.73 -2.24 -28.09
CA TRP A 337 -8.11 -3.27 -27.26
C TRP A 337 -8.38 -3.10 -25.76
N GLN A 338 -8.55 -1.87 -25.28
CA GLN A 338 -8.86 -1.62 -23.86
C GLN A 338 -10.22 -2.21 -23.50
N ASP A 339 -11.22 -2.08 -24.37
CA ASP A 339 -12.56 -2.67 -24.17
C ASP A 339 -12.58 -4.19 -24.23
N LYS A 340 -11.60 -4.81 -24.89
CA LYS A 340 -11.55 -6.26 -25.02
C LYS A 340 -10.79 -6.94 -23.89
N VAL A 341 -9.86 -6.25 -23.23
CA VAL A 341 -9.11 -6.81 -22.10
C VAL A 341 -9.69 -6.44 -20.73
N PHE A 342 -10.41 -5.33 -20.63
CA PHE A 342 -11.05 -4.90 -19.39
C PHE A 342 -12.53 -5.32 -19.37
N ARG A 343 -13.00 -5.77 -18.21
CA ARG A 343 -14.37 -6.22 -17.98
C ARG A 343 -14.90 -5.72 -16.65
N LYS A 344 -16.22 -5.63 -16.53
CA LYS A 344 -16.87 -5.49 -15.22
C LYS A 344 -16.69 -6.79 -14.43
N ALA A 345 -16.12 -6.70 -13.24
CA ALA A 345 -15.72 -7.86 -12.45
C ALA A 345 -16.48 -7.92 -11.10
N PRO A 346 -17.20 -9.01 -10.80
CA PRO A 346 -17.89 -9.15 -9.52
C PRO A 346 -16.92 -9.49 -8.38
N PHE A 347 -17.34 -9.20 -7.16
CA PHE A 347 -16.66 -9.69 -5.96
C PHE A 347 -17.66 -9.98 -4.84
N GLN A 348 -17.26 -10.83 -3.91
CA GLN A 348 -18.04 -11.26 -2.76
C GLN A 348 -17.13 -11.45 -1.55
N ASN A 349 -17.66 -11.15 -0.37
CA ASN A 349 -16.91 -11.12 0.87
C ASN A 349 -17.83 -11.49 2.03
N TYR A 350 -17.42 -12.49 2.82
CA TYR A 350 -18.18 -13.00 3.96
C TYR A 350 -17.29 -13.10 5.19
N GLN A 351 -17.72 -12.53 6.30
CA GLN A 351 -17.04 -12.61 7.59
C GLN A 351 -18.02 -13.10 8.65
N LEU A 352 -17.54 -13.99 9.50
CA LEU A 352 -18.20 -14.41 10.72
C LEU A 352 -17.23 -14.25 11.88
N SER A 353 -17.71 -13.70 12.99
CA SER A 353 -16.93 -13.63 14.23
C SER A 353 -17.79 -13.93 15.44
N ALA A 354 -17.16 -14.51 16.46
CA ALA A 354 -17.74 -14.79 17.75
C ALA A 354 -16.78 -14.28 18.83
N SER A 355 -17.31 -13.50 19.77
CA SER A 355 -16.52 -12.93 20.85
C SER A 355 -17.27 -13.02 22.16
N GLY A 356 -16.55 -13.22 23.27
CA GLY A 356 -17.14 -13.28 24.59
C GLY A 356 -16.13 -13.71 25.63
N GLY A 357 -16.60 -13.87 26.86
CA GLY A 357 -15.74 -14.34 27.94
C GLY A 357 -16.25 -14.03 29.34
N THR A 358 -15.59 -14.66 30.30
CA THR A 358 -15.68 -14.38 31.73
C THR A 358 -14.43 -13.62 32.19
N GLU A 359 -14.30 -13.38 33.50
CA GLU A 359 -13.06 -12.84 34.06
C GLU A 359 -11.86 -13.79 33.85
N SER A 360 -12.11 -15.11 33.88
CA SER A 360 -11.07 -16.14 33.79
C SER A 360 -10.68 -16.48 32.35
N VAL A 361 -11.60 -16.41 31.39
CA VAL A 361 -11.34 -16.77 30.00
C VAL A 361 -12.03 -15.79 29.06
N ARG A 362 -11.28 -15.25 28.10
CA ARG A 362 -11.79 -14.38 27.04
C ARG A 362 -11.39 -14.94 25.68
N TYR A 363 -12.32 -14.96 24.75
CA TYR A 363 -12.10 -15.50 23.43
C TYR A 363 -12.64 -14.58 22.34
N TYR A 364 -11.96 -14.60 21.20
CA TYR A 364 -12.41 -14.04 19.94
C TYR A 364 -12.02 -15.02 18.83
N PHE A 365 -13.00 -15.42 18.04
CA PHE A 365 -12.80 -16.25 16.85
C PHE A 365 -13.39 -15.54 15.65
N SER A 366 -12.70 -15.58 14.51
CA SER A 366 -13.27 -15.12 13.25
C SER A 366 -12.83 -16.00 12.08
N GLY A 367 -13.65 -15.96 11.03
CA GLY A 367 -13.39 -16.59 9.75
C GLY A 367 -13.88 -15.69 8.63
N SER A 368 -13.14 -15.62 7.54
CA SER A 368 -13.47 -14.79 6.40
C SER A 368 -13.14 -15.44 5.07
N TYR A 369 -13.99 -15.18 4.08
CA TYR A 369 -13.82 -15.60 2.69
C TYR A 369 -14.02 -14.40 1.76
N LEU A 370 -12.99 -14.08 0.98
CA LEU A 370 -13.01 -13.06 -0.06
C LEU A 370 -12.78 -13.73 -1.42
N ASN A 371 -13.63 -13.44 -2.40
CA ASN A 371 -13.43 -13.82 -3.79
C ASN A 371 -13.70 -12.61 -4.68
N GLN A 372 -12.65 -12.13 -5.34
CA GLN A 372 -12.66 -10.95 -6.18
C GLN A 372 -12.17 -11.32 -7.57
N ASP A 373 -13.05 -11.26 -8.57
CA ASP A 373 -12.63 -11.32 -9.95
C ASP A 373 -11.92 -10.01 -10.33
N GLY A 374 -10.90 -10.12 -11.19
CA GLY A 374 -10.19 -8.95 -11.69
C GLY A 374 -10.87 -8.34 -12.92
N VAL A 375 -10.73 -7.02 -13.01
CA VAL A 375 -11.18 -6.21 -14.14
C VAL A 375 -10.38 -6.52 -15.39
N LEU A 376 -9.10 -6.89 -15.27
CA LEU A 376 -8.31 -7.42 -16.38
C LEU A 376 -8.65 -8.90 -16.62
N LEU A 377 -8.75 -9.33 -17.87
CA LEU A 377 -8.90 -10.76 -18.20
C LEU A 377 -7.83 -11.62 -17.53
N ASN A 378 -8.22 -12.84 -17.13
CA ASN A 378 -7.36 -13.80 -16.44
C ASN A 378 -6.69 -13.28 -15.15
N SER A 379 -7.34 -12.32 -14.47
CA SER A 379 -6.91 -11.85 -13.15
C SER A 379 -7.97 -12.05 -12.07
N GLY A 380 -7.55 -12.19 -10.82
CA GLY A 380 -8.44 -12.35 -9.67
C GLY A 380 -7.71 -12.74 -8.39
N TYR A 381 -8.40 -12.63 -7.26
CA TYR A 381 -7.87 -12.89 -5.92
C TYR A 381 -8.89 -13.61 -5.05
N LYS A 382 -8.46 -14.68 -4.39
CA LYS A 382 -9.24 -15.38 -3.36
C LYS A 382 -8.45 -15.43 -2.07
N ASN A 383 -9.08 -15.15 -0.95
CA ASN A 383 -8.46 -15.25 0.36
C ASN A 383 -9.40 -15.92 1.36
N TYR A 384 -8.84 -16.86 2.11
CA TYR A 384 -9.45 -17.49 3.26
C TYR A 384 -8.58 -17.15 4.46
N SER A 385 -9.16 -16.57 5.50
CA SER A 385 -8.43 -16.28 6.73
C SER A 385 -9.25 -16.64 7.95
N GLY A 386 -8.57 -17.10 8.98
CA GLY A 386 -9.15 -17.34 10.29
C GLY A 386 -8.35 -16.61 11.36
N ARG A 387 -9.01 -16.32 12.49
CA ARG A 387 -8.37 -15.78 13.67
C ARG A 387 -8.90 -16.46 14.93
N ALA A 388 -7.99 -16.71 15.86
CA ALA A 388 -8.31 -17.12 17.22
C ALA A 388 -7.43 -16.32 18.20
N ASN A 389 -8.07 -15.52 19.04
CA ASN A 389 -7.44 -14.82 20.15
C ASN A 389 -8.04 -15.36 21.45
N LEU A 390 -7.23 -16.02 22.26
CA LEU A 390 -7.61 -16.62 23.53
C LEU A 390 -6.77 -16.01 24.65
N GLU A 391 -7.41 -15.54 25.71
CA GLU A 391 -6.75 -15.09 26.94
C GLU A 391 -7.32 -15.90 28.11
N VAL A 392 -6.43 -16.50 28.90
CA VAL A 392 -6.76 -17.24 30.11
C VAL A 392 -6.06 -16.55 31.27
N ASN A 393 -6.80 -16.32 32.36
CA ASN A 393 -6.29 -15.78 33.61
C ASN A 393 -6.41 -16.86 34.70
N PRO A 394 -5.46 -17.82 34.80
CA PRO A 394 -5.53 -18.89 35.80
C PRO A 394 -5.54 -18.37 37.24
N SER A 395 -5.02 -17.17 37.47
CA SER A 395 -5.09 -16.45 38.74
C SER A 395 -5.11 -14.93 38.48
N LYS A 396 -5.27 -14.13 39.53
CA LYS A 396 -5.18 -12.66 39.43
C LYS A 396 -3.78 -12.16 39.05
N ARG A 397 -2.74 -12.99 39.20
CA ARG A 397 -1.33 -12.63 38.95
C ARG A 397 -0.77 -13.21 37.66
N LEU A 398 -1.42 -14.20 37.07
CA LEU A 398 -0.93 -14.86 35.86
C LEU A 398 -1.97 -14.72 34.76
N LYS A 399 -1.53 -14.20 33.62
CA LYS A 399 -2.27 -14.16 32.37
C LYS A 399 -1.49 -14.93 31.31
N MET A 400 -2.19 -15.75 30.56
CA MET A 400 -1.66 -16.47 29.41
C MET A 400 -2.51 -16.14 28.19
N GLY A 401 -1.92 -16.07 27.01
CA GLY A 401 -2.68 -15.88 25.80
C GLY A 401 -2.08 -16.52 24.56
N LEU A 402 -2.96 -16.78 23.60
CA LEU A 402 -2.69 -17.34 22.28
C LEU A 402 -3.35 -16.43 21.24
N ASN A 403 -2.58 -15.97 20.27
CA ASN A 403 -3.07 -15.33 19.06
C ASN A 403 -2.66 -16.22 17.88
N LEU A 404 -3.63 -16.67 17.09
CA LEU A 404 -3.42 -17.55 15.95
C LEU A 404 -4.16 -16.98 14.73
N ALA A 405 -3.48 -16.86 13.59
CA ALA A 405 -4.04 -16.29 12.37
C ALA A 405 -3.57 -17.04 11.10
N PRO A 406 -4.18 -18.19 10.76
CA PRO A 406 -3.90 -18.90 9.52
C PRO A 406 -4.59 -18.20 8.33
N SER A 407 -3.93 -18.24 7.17
CA SER A 407 -4.49 -17.74 5.91
C SER A 407 -4.03 -18.57 4.71
N TYR A 408 -4.91 -18.64 3.70
CA TYR A 408 -4.65 -19.21 2.40
C TYR A 408 -5.16 -18.26 1.32
N ALA A 409 -4.29 -17.86 0.41
CA ALA A 409 -4.62 -16.96 -0.68
C ALA A 409 -4.26 -17.57 -2.04
N GLU A 410 -5.14 -17.36 -3.02
CA GLU A 410 -4.92 -17.69 -4.42
C GLU A 410 -4.95 -16.41 -5.25
N THR A 411 -3.88 -16.14 -5.98
CA THR A 411 -3.73 -14.94 -6.79
C THR A 411 -3.52 -15.32 -8.25
N ARG A 412 -4.39 -14.83 -9.13
CA ARG A 412 -4.22 -14.88 -10.59
C ARG A 412 -3.81 -13.50 -11.07
N THR A 413 -2.57 -13.38 -11.55
CA THR A 413 -2.02 -12.13 -12.07
C THR A 413 -1.24 -12.45 -13.33
N PRO A 414 -1.72 -12.11 -14.53
CA PRO A 414 -1.08 -12.51 -15.79
C PRO A 414 0.30 -11.88 -16.05
N GLY A 415 0.90 -11.17 -15.09
CA GLY A 415 2.17 -10.45 -15.30
C GLY A 415 2.02 -9.32 -16.31
N ALA A 416 0.88 -8.62 -16.24
CA ALA A 416 0.44 -7.72 -17.28
C ALA A 416 1.11 -6.33 -17.25
N GLU A 417 1.61 -5.91 -16.09
CA GLU A 417 2.17 -4.60 -15.84
C GLU A 417 3.68 -4.53 -16.13
N GLY A 418 4.15 -3.40 -16.64
CA GLY A 418 5.58 -3.11 -16.84
C GLY A 418 6.05 -3.20 -18.28
N LYS A 419 7.36 -2.93 -18.47
CA LYS A 419 7.99 -2.86 -19.79
C LYS A 419 7.82 -4.17 -20.57
N ASP A 420 7.43 -4.06 -21.84
CA ASP A 420 7.19 -5.18 -22.78
C ASP A 420 6.10 -6.17 -22.34
N ASN A 421 5.40 -5.91 -21.24
CA ASN A 421 4.27 -6.70 -20.78
C ASN A 421 2.97 -6.25 -21.44
N ILE A 422 1.92 -7.03 -21.21
CA ILE A 422 0.73 -7.00 -22.07
C ILE A 422 -0.06 -5.69 -21.99
N LEU A 423 -0.01 -4.95 -20.87
CA LEU A 423 -0.66 -3.63 -20.79
C LEU A 423 0.07 -2.60 -21.64
N MET A 424 1.40 -2.56 -21.59
CA MET A 424 2.19 -1.67 -22.45
C MET A 424 1.92 -1.98 -23.92
N LYS A 425 1.96 -3.27 -24.31
CA LYS A 425 1.67 -3.72 -25.67
C LYS A 425 0.25 -3.40 -26.10
N MET A 426 -0.74 -3.54 -25.21
CA MET A 426 -2.12 -3.18 -25.50
C MET A 426 -2.25 -1.68 -25.81
N TYR A 427 -1.58 -0.80 -25.04
CA TYR A 427 -1.65 0.65 -25.28
C TYR A 427 -0.96 1.10 -26.57
N SER A 428 -0.04 0.30 -27.13
CA SER A 428 0.62 0.59 -28.43
C SER A 428 0.12 -0.27 -29.59
N MET A 429 -0.81 -1.20 -29.36
CA MET A 429 -1.32 -2.09 -30.41
C MET A 429 -2.19 -1.31 -31.40
N ALA A 430 -2.01 -1.55 -32.70
CA ALA A 430 -2.83 -0.90 -33.71
C ALA A 430 -4.31 -1.30 -33.54
N PRO A 431 -5.25 -0.35 -33.66
CA PRO A 431 -6.68 -0.59 -33.47
C PRO A 431 -7.35 -1.28 -34.68
N ILE A 432 -6.59 -2.04 -35.49
CA ILE A 432 -7.05 -2.72 -36.71
C ILE A 432 -6.48 -4.13 -36.76
N ALA A 433 -7.32 -5.10 -37.12
CA ALA A 433 -6.95 -6.48 -37.40
C ALA A 433 -7.63 -6.98 -38.69
N GLU A 434 -7.09 -8.02 -39.32
CA GLU A 434 -7.79 -8.75 -40.39
C GLU A 434 -9.05 -9.43 -39.83
N ASP A 435 -10.18 -9.39 -40.53
CA ASP A 435 -11.44 -10.02 -40.11
C ASP A 435 -11.29 -11.52 -39.85
N THR A 436 -10.45 -12.18 -40.65
CA THR A 436 -10.15 -13.62 -40.51
C THR A 436 -9.42 -13.94 -39.21
N SER A 437 -8.73 -12.96 -38.62
CA SER A 437 -7.95 -13.10 -37.39
C SER A 437 -8.66 -12.50 -36.18
N GLY A 438 -9.35 -11.37 -36.34
CA GLY A 438 -10.05 -10.63 -35.29
C GLY A 438 -9.20 -10.47 -34.02
N LEU A 439 -9.78 -10.84 -32.87
CA LEU A 439 -9.12 -10.78 -31.56
C LEU A 439 -8.01 -11.83 -31.36
N ALA A 440 -7.74 -12.68 -32.35
CA ALA A 440 -6.67 -13.67 -32.34
C ALA A 440 -5.52 -13.30 -33.29
N THR A 441 -5.43 -12.04 -33.76
CA THR A 441 -4.30 -11.58 -34.58
C THR A 441 -2.96 -11.84 -33.88
N GLY A 442 -2.00 -12.36 -34.65
CA GLY A 442 -0.69 -12.79 -34.16
C GLY A 442 -0.69 -14.06 -33.30
N ALA A 443 -1.83 -14.71 -33.06
CA ALA A 443 -1.94 -15.93 -32.25
C ALA A 443 -2.17 -17.18 -33.13
N GLY A 444 -1.50 -18.28 -32.78
CA GLY A 444 -1.57 -19.56 -33.48
C GLY A 444 -1.18 -19.44 -34.94
N LYS A 445 -2.13 -19.74 -35.84
CA LYS A 445 -1.94 -19.63 -37.30
C LYS A 445 -2.23 -18.24 -37.87
N ASN A 446 -2.72 -17.31 -37.06
CA ASN A 446 -3.14 -15.99 -37.53
C ASN A 446 -1.93 -15.06 -37.60
N SER A 447 -1.73 -14.44 -38.76
CA SER A 447 -0.70 -13.41 -38.91
C SER A 447 -1.11 -12.11 -38.22
N VAL A 448 -0.11 -11.31 -37.87
CA VAL A 448 -0.34 -9.91 -37.49
C VAL A 448 -0.80 -9.11 -38.71
N TYR A 449 -1.55 -8.04 -38.50
CA TYR A 449 -1.97 -7.16 -39.60
C TYR A 449 -0.74 -6.57 -40.30
N GLY A 450 -0.64 -6.76 -41.62
CA GLY A 450 0.59 -6.49 -42.38
C GLY A 450 1.06 -5.04 -42.35
N TRP A 451 0.12 -4.07 -42.25
CA TRP A 451 0.44 -2.65 -42.12
C TRP A 451 0.72 -2.21 -40.67
N SER A 452 0.74 -3.11 -39.69
CA SER A 452 1.04 -2.79 -38.29
C SER A 452 2.34 -3.44 -37.79
N SER A 453 2.95 -2.83 -36.78
CA SER A 453 4.05 -3.41 -35.99
C SER A 453 3.56 -4.09 -34.69
N SER A 454 2.29 -4.50 -34.64
CA SER A 454 1.65 -5.10 -33.47
C SER A 454 2.19 -6.48 -33.11
N SER A 455 2.22 -6.81 -31.82
CA SER A 455 2.51 -8.15 -31.31
C SER A 455 1.26 -9.04 -31.31
N VAL A 456 1.39 -10.25 -30.74
CA VAL A 456 0.25 -11.12 -30.40
C VAL A 456 -0.84 -10.33 -29.67
N SER A 457 -2.10 -10.57 -30.03
CA SER A 457 -3.27 -9.99 -29.39
C SER A 457 -3.22 -10.09 -27.86
N PRO A 458 -3.45 -8.98 -27.12
CA PRO A 458 -3.48 -9.00 -25.67
C PRO A 458 -4.64 -9.84 -25.12
N VAL A 459 -5.75 -9.93 -25.85
CA VAL A 459 -6.87 -10.81 -25.49
C VAL A 459 -6.46 -12.28 -25.59
N ALA A 460 -5.84 -12.65 -26.71
CA ALA A 460 -5.36 -14.02 -26.90
C ALA A 460 -4.31 -14.39 -25.86
N TYR A 461 -3.34 -13.50 -25.62
CA TYR A 461 -2.27 -13.69 -24.63
C TYR A 461 -2.82 -13.90 -23.21
N LEU A 462 -3.73 -13.02 -22.76
CA LEU A 462 -4.33 -13.12 -21.42
C LEU A 462 -5.11 -14.42 -21.24
N ASN A 463 -5.82 -14.90 -22.26
CA ASN A 463 -6.60 -16.13 -22.19
C ASN A 463 -5.76 -17.43 -22.26
N ASN A 464 -4.53 -17.36 -22.78
CA ASN A 464 -3.67 -18.53 -23.04
C ASN A 464 -2.38 -18.53 -22.22
N THR A 465 -2.35 -17.76 -21.13
CA THR A 465 -1.28 -17.75 -20.15
C THR A 465 -1.82 -18.17 -18.79
N ILE A 466 -0.99 -18.83 -18.00
CA ILE A 466 -1.26 -19.12 -16.59
C ILE A 466 -0.18 -18.39 -15.81
N ASN A 467 -0.60 -17.63 -14.80
CA ASN A 467 0.30 -17.08 -13.82
C ASN A 467 -0.45 -17.01 -12.50
N PHE A 468 -0.21 -18.04 -11.68
CA PHE A 468 -1.02 -18.38 -10.53
C PHE A 468 -0.14 -18.63 -9.33
N SER A 469 -0.39 -17.87 -8.26
CA SER A 469 0.33 -17.98 -7.00
C SER A 469 -0.61 -18.46 -5.90
N LYS A 470 -0.13 -19.39 -5.08
CA LYS A 470 -0.76 -19.84 -3.84
C LYS A 470 0.10 -19.43 -2.67
N THR A 471 -0.49 -18.85 -1.65
CA THR A 471 0.23 -18.44 -0.44
C THR A 471 -0.47 -19.02 0.78
N ASN A 472 0.27 -19.80 1.56
CA ASN A 472 -0.14 -20.25 2.89
C ASN A 472 0.64 -19.43 3.91
N ARG A 473 -0.02 -18.98 4.97
CA ARG A 473 0.67 -18.32 6.08
C ARG A 473 0.05 -18.66 7.42
N ILE A 474 0.89 -18.93 8.42
CA ILE A 474 0.49 -19.11 9.81
C ILE A 474 1.22 -18.08 10.66
N LEU A 475 0.45 -17.20 11.29
CA LEU A 475 0.93 -16.32 12.35
C LEU A 475 0.49 -16.87 13.70
N ALA A 476 1.44 -17.17 14.58
CA ALA A 476 1.18 -17.68 15.92
C ALA A 476 2.00 -16.91 16.97
N SER A 477 1.33 -16.44 18.01
CA SER A 477 1.94 -15.78 19.16
C SER A 477 1.39 -16.37 20.45
N VAL A 478 2.27 -16.83 21.33
CA VAL A 478 1.93 -17.31 22.67
C VAL A 478 2.64 -16.42 23.68
N TYR A 479 1.96 -16.05 24.76
CA TYR A 479 2.56 -15.24 25.81
C TYR A 479 2.09 -15.61 27.21
N ALA A 480 2.95 -15.31 28.18
CA ALA A 480 2.62 -15.35 29.60
C ALA A 480 3.05 -14.02 30.25
N ASP A 481 2.17 -13.45 31.07
CA ASP A 481 2.36 -12.21 31.83
C ASP A 481 2.13 -12.51 33.31
N LEU A 482 3.19 -12.41 34.10
CA LEU A 482 3.21 -12.71 35.53
C LEU A 482 3.43 -11.41 36.31
N GLN A 483 2.46 -11.04 37.12
CA GLN A 483 2.61 -10.02 38.14
C GLN A 483 3.39 -10.59 39.33
N ILE A 484 4.67 -10.28 39.39
CA ILE A 484 5.58 -10.72 40.46
C ILE A 484 5.17 -10.07 41.79
N ILE A 485 5.05 -8.74 41.76
CA ILE A 485 4.52 -7.90 42.85
C ILE A 485 3.60 -6.83 42.24
N PRO A 486 2.71 -6.19 43.01
CA PRO A 486 1.86 -5.12 42.50
C PRO A 486 2.67 -4.04 41.76
N GLY A 487 2.35 -3.86 40.48
CA GLY A 487 3.04 -2.92 39.58
C GLY A 487 4.22 -3.51 38.80
N LEU A 488 4.83 -4.64 39.22
CA LEU A 488 5.94 -5.30 38.52
C LEU A 488 5.47 -6.55 37.77
N ASN A 489 5.53 -6.51 36.44
CA ASN A 489 5.09 -7.59 35.58
C ASN A 489 6.26 -8.10 34.72
N ALA A 490 6.48 -9.41 34.73
CA ALA A 490 7.37 -10.10 33.79
C ALA A 490 6.53 -10.73 32.68
N ARG A 491 6.87 -10.45 31.43
CA ARG A 491 6.17 -10.98 30.27
C ARG A 491 7.14 -11.66 29.32
N THR A 492 6.81 -12.88 28.92
CA THR A 492 7.51 -13.62 27.86
C THR A 492 6.56 -13.87 26.69
N THR A 493 7.08 -13.75 25.47
CA THR A 493 6.35 -14.01 24.22
C THR A 493 7.19 -14.88 23.30
N VAL A 494 6.52 -15.80 22.61
CA VAL A 494 7.09 -16.62 21.54
C VAL A 494 6.21 -16.42 20.32
N ASN A 495 6.81 -15.96 19.22
CA ASN A 495 6.11 -15.61 18.00
C ASN A 495 6.73 -16.35 16.82
N TYR A 496 5.88 -16.83 15.92
CA TYR A 496 6.25 -17.60 14.75
C TYR A 496 5.42 -17.17 13.53
N ASP A 497 6.10 -16.88 12.43
CA ASP A 497 5.53 -16.62 11.10
C ASP A 497 6.09 -17.67 10.14
N ASP A 498 5.23 -18.50 9.57
CA ASP A 498 5.59 -19.41 8.48
C ASP A 498 4.79 -19.02 7.25
N GLN A 499 5.50 -18.58 6.21
CA GLN A 499 4.92 -18.21 4.92
C GLN A 499 5.48 -19.11 3.83
N ASN A 500 4.61 -19.79 3.10
CA ASN A 500 4.96 -20.57 1.92
C ASN A 500 4.23 -20.02 0.69
N LEU A 501 4.98 -19.65 -0.34
CA LEU A 501 4.46 -19.18 -1.61
C LEU A 501 4.88 -20.15 -2.72
N ASN A 502 3.92 -20.62 -3.50
CA ASN A 502 4.16 -21.42 -4.70
C ASN A 502 3.53 -20.73 -5.90
N ARG A 503 4.27 -20.62 -7.00
CA ARG A 503 3.84 -19.96 -8.22
C ARG A 503 4.01 -20.90 -9.41
N LYS A 504 2.96 -21.01 -10.21
CA LYS A 504 2.94 -21.71 -11.49
C LYS A 504 2.78 -20.68 -12.61
N THR A 505 3.68 -20.70 -13.58
CA THR A 505 3.53 -19.97 -14.84
C THR A 505 3.51 -20.91 -16.03
N TYR A 506 2.72 -20.58 -17.05
CA TYR A 506 2.69 -21.27 -18.33
C TYR A 506 2.32 -20.29 -19.43
N THR A 507 3.01 -20.35 -20.57
CA THR A 507 2.67 -19.61 -21.78
C THR A 507 2.48 -20.61 -22.90
N SER A 508 1.29 -20.65 -23.49
CA SER A 508 1.01 -21.51 -24.63
C SER A 508 1.80 -21.09 -25.86
N ASP A 509 2.17 -22.07 -26.67
CA ASP A 509 2.69 -21.89 -28.03
C ASP A 509 1.74 -21.00 -28.87
N TYR A 510 0.42 -21.15 -28.67
CA TYR A 510 -0.59 -20.34 -29.36
C TYR A 510 -0.34 -18.82 -29.25
N VAL A 511 0.35 -18.34 -28.21
CA VAL A 511 0.63 -16.91 -27.99
C VAL A 511 2.12 -16.60 -27.90
N ALA A 512 2.98 -17.54 -28.31
CA ALA A 512 4.43 -17.38 -28.28
C ALA A 512 4.99 -16.60 -29.49
N GLY A 513 4.14 -16.25 -30.46
CA GLY A 513 4.51 -15.39 -31.59
C GLY A 513 5.37 -16.04 -32.67
N ASN A 514 5.36 -17.38 -32.76
CA ASN A 514 6.09 -18.13 -33.79
C ASN A 514 5.17 -19.07 -34.56
N ILE A 515 4.57 -18.55 -35.63
CA ILE A 515 3.62 -19.28 -36.49
C ILE A 515 4.25 -20.55 -37.07
N THR A 516 5.52 -20.48 -37.49
CA THR A 516 6.24 -21.64 -38.04
C THR A 516 6.33 -22.78 -37.04
N ASN A 517 6.71 -22.49 -35.79
CA ASN A 517 6.74 -23.50 -34.74
C ASN A 517 5.33 -24.02 -34.42
N TYR A 518 4.33 -23.13 -34.32
CA TYR A 518 2.95 -23.54 -34.08
C TYR A 518 2.42 -24.50 -35.15
N LEU A 519 2.79 -24.32 -36.43
CA LEU A 519 2.34 -25.16 -37.54
C LEU A 519 3.17 -26.43 -37.73
N THR A 520 4.49 -26.39 -37.51
CA THR A 520 5.40 -27.49 -37.85
C THR A 520 5.90 -28.28 -36.65
N ALA A 521 5.82 -27.72 -35.44
CA ALA A 521 6.22 -28.35 -34.19
C ALA A 521 5.40 -27.82 -32.99
N PRO A 522 4.08 -28.13 -32.91
CA PRO A 522 3.21 -27.66 -31.84
C PRO A 522 3.79 -27.93 -30.45
N GLY A 523 3.68 -26.95 -29.56
CA GLY A 523 4.22 -26.98 -28.20
C GLY A 523 5.69 -26.59 -28.09
N LYS A 524 6.46 -26.54 -29.19
CA LYS A 524 7.89 -26.19 -29.18
C LYS A 524 8.16 -24.81 -28.58
N SER A 525 7.29 -23.83 -28.83
CA SER A 525 7.42 -22.46 -28.33
C SER A 525 6.72 -22.20 -26.99
N SER A 526 6.08 -23.21 -26.39
CA SER A 526 5.50 -23.07 -25.05
C SER A 526 6.59 -23.02 -23.97
N SER A 527 6.27 -22.37 -22.86
CA SER A 527 7.17 -22.26 -21.70
C SER A 527 6.40 -22.41 -20.40
N GLY A 528 7.10 -22.82 -19.34
CA GLY A 528 6.48 -23.00 -18.03
C GLY A 528 7.49 -22.93 -16.90
N SER A 529 7.01 -22.57 -15.71
CA SER A 529 7.81 -22.61 -14.49
C SER A 529 6.95 -22.95 -13.27
N TYR A 530 7.59 -23.64 -12.33
CA TYR A 530 7.11 -23.82 -10.97
C TYR A 530 8.18 -23.29 -10.02
N SER A 531 7.83 -22.26 -9.26
CA SER A 531 8.74 -21.59 -8.33
C SER A 531 8.08 -21.40 -6.99
N GLY A 532 8.86 -21.08 -5.98
CA GLY A 532 8.31 -20.76 -4.68
C GLY A 532 9.36 -20.29 -3.69
N ASN A 533 8.88 -19.88 -2.53
CA ASN A 533 9.73 -19.60 -1.39
C ASN A 533 9.04 -20.03 -0.09
N LYS A 534 9.87 -20.35 0.89
CA LYS A 534 9.46 -20.58 2.26
C LYS A 534 10.22 -19.61 3.16
N LYS A 535 9.48 -18.81 3.92
CA LYS A 535 10.04 -17.82 4.85
C LYS A 535 9.54 -18.11 6.25
N GLN A 536 10.48 -18.28 7.17
CA GLN A 536 10.21 -18.55 8.57
C GLN A 536 10.81 -17.45 9.43
N THR A 537 9.98 -16.80 10.25
CA THR A 537 10.43 -15.79 11.21
C THR A 537 10.08 -16.24 12.62
N PHE A 538 11.08 -16.29 13.49
CA PHE A 538 10.93 -16.60 14.91
C PHE A 538 11.35 -15.40 15.75
N VAL A 539 10.49 -14.98 16.67
CA VAL A 539 10.79 -13.91 17.62
C VAL A 539 10.45 -14.34 19.04
N ASN A 540 11.47 -14.36 19.90
CA ASN A 540 11.28 -14.46 21.34
C ASN A 540 11.55 -13.12 21.98
N GLU A 541 10.66 -12.70 22.87
CA GLU A 541 10.81 -11.45 23.58
C GLU A 541 10.41 -11.57 25.04
N ASN A 542 11.25 -11.00 25.90
CA ASN A 542 11.09 -11.05 27.34
C ASN A 542 11.21 -9.62 27.88
N THR A 543 10.24 -9.21 28.69
CA THR A 543 10.18 -7.87 29.26
C THR A 543 9.88 -7.91 30.75
N LEU A 544 10.43 -6.94 31.47
CA LEU A 544 10.08 -6.62 32.85
C LEU A 544 9.57 -5.18 32.86
N SER A 545 8.33 -4.99 33.29
CA SER A 545 7.68 -3.69 33.35
C SER A 545 7.31 -3.33 34.79
N TYR A 546 7.54 -2.09 35.17
CA TYR A 546 7.20 -1.56 36.50
C TYR A 546 6.35 -0.30 36.35
N ASN A 547 5.13 -0.33 36.87
CA ASN A 547 4.22 0.80 36.89
C ASN A 547 3.85 1.16 38.33
N LYS A 548 4.15 2.40 38.74
CA LYS A 548 3.88 2.87 40.10
C LYS A 548 3.37 4.30 40.07
N THR A 549 2.35 4.57 40.87
CA THR A 549 1.86 5.92 41.17
C THR A 549 2.11 6.21 42.65
N PHE A 550 2.63 7.40 42.97
CA PHE A 550 2.94 7.84 44.31
C PHE A 550 2.72 9.35 44.43
N GLY A 551 1.72 9.76 45.21
CA GLY A 551 1.26 11.14 45.23
C GLY A 551 0.86 11.60 43.82
N ASP A 552 1.35 12.77 43.42
CA ASP A 552 1.14 13.32 42.08
C ASP A 552 2.11 12.77 41.02
N HIS A 553 2.93 11.76 41.36
CA HIS A 553 3.91 11.19 40.45
C HIS A 553 3.43 9.85 39.90
N SER A 554 3.71 9.59 38.63
CA SER A 554 3.61 8.25 38.06
C SER A 554 4.86 7.91 37.27
N LEU A 555 5.34 6.68 37.46
CA LEU A 555 6.50 6.11 36.79
C LEU A 555 6.08 4.83 36.07
N SER A 556 6.39 4.74 34.78
CA SER A 556 6.26 3.53 33.97
C SER A 556 7.64 3.22 33.38
N ALA A 557 8.24 2.10 33.78
CA ALA A 557 9.52 1.65 33.28
C ALA A 557 9.38 0.26 32.65
N VAL A 558 10.14 -0.01 31.59
CA VAL A 558 10.24 -1.33 30.98
C VAL A 558 11.67 -1.58 30.55
N GLY A 559 12.19 -2.77 30.84
CA GLY A 559 13.43 -3.31 30.30
C GLY A 559 13.14 -4.61 29.57
N GLY A 560 13.83 -4.86 28.47
CA GLY A 560 13.55 -6.04 27.67
C GLY A 560 14.70 -6.52 26.81
N PHE A 561 14.55 -7.76 26.38
CA PHE A 561 15.44 -8.47 25.48
C PHE A 561 14.63 -9.12 24.36
N THR A 562 15.10 -8.98 23.12
CA THR A 562 14.50 -9.60 21.94
C THR A 562 15.55 -10.41 21.17
N TYR A 563 15.16 -11.60 20.75
CA TYR A 563 15.88 -12.42 19.78
C TYR A 563 14.99 -12.66 18.56
N ASN A 564 15.52 -12.38 17.37
CA ASN A 564 14.82 -12.58 16.10
C ASN A 564 15.70 -13.39 15.15
N TYR A 565 15.10 -14.39 14.50
CA TYR A 565 15.74 -15.20 13.47
C TYR A 565 14.83 -15.31 12.25
N VAL A 566 15.41 -15.16 11.05
CA VAL A 566 14.72 -15.31 9.77
C VAL A 566 15.47 -16.30 8.91
N HIS A 567 14.73 -17.23 8.33
CA HIS A 567 15.22 -18.20 7.36
C HIS A 567 14.37 -18.08 6.08
N LEU A 568 15.03 -18.03 4.92
CA LEU A 568 14.41 -17.92 3.61
C LEU A 568 14.99 -18.96 2.66
N GLU A 569 14.13 -19.80 2.10
CA GLU A 569 14.45 -20.72 1.02
C GLU A 569 13.70 -20.28 -0.24
N THR A 570 14.36 -20.33 -1.40
CA THR A 570 13.68 -20.18 -2.69
C THR A 570 14.03 -21.33 -3.61
N PHE A 571 13.08 -21.70 -4.46
CA PHE A 571 13.31 -22.67 -5.51
C PHE A 571 12.63 -22.21 -6.79
N THR A 572 13.21 -22.58 -7.93
CA THR A 572 12.59 -22.41 -9.24
C THR A 572 12.98 -23.58 -10.12
N ILE A 573 11.99 -24.13 -10.81
CA ILE A 573 12.18 -25.07 -11.91
C ILE A 573 11.47 -24.44 -13.11
N SER A 574 12.14 -24.38 -14.25
CA SER A 574 11.58 -23.80 -15.46
C SER A 574 11.98 -24.58 -16.69
N THR A 575 11.16 -24.50 -17.73
CA THR A 575 11.50 -24.97 -19.06
C THR A 575 11.34 -23.85 -20.07
N ALA A 576 12.36 -23.65 -20.88
CA ALA A 576 12.31 -22.83 -22.08
C ALA A 576 12.21 -23.78 -23.27
N GLY A 577 11.01 -23.92 -23.84
CA GLY A 577 10.72 -24.77 -24.99
C GLY A 577 10.04 -26.11 -24.64
N GLY A 578 9.06 -26.49 -25.45
CA GLY A 578 8.50 -27.85 -25.56
C GLY A 578 7.58 -28.32 -24.43
N PHE A 579 6.27 -28.35 -24.68
CA PHE A 579 5.30 -29.21 -23.99
C PHE A 579 4.60 -30.11 -25.02
N ALA A 580 4.23 -31.34 -24.63
CA ALA A 580 3.55 -32.27 -25.54
C ALA A 580 2.15 -31.83 -25.95
N ASN A 581 1.50 -30.99 -25.13
CA ASN A 581 0.25 -30.30 -25.42
C ASN A 581 0.07 -29.14 -24.42
N ASP A 582 -0.96 -28.33 -24.62
CA ASP A 582 -1.34 -27.20 -23.77
C ASP A 582 -2.35 -27.56 -22.66
N ILE A 583 -2.77 -28.82 -22.59
CA ILE A 583 -3.68 -29.34 -21.56
C ILE A 583 -2.88 -29.66 -20.28
N VAL A 584 -1.76 -30.39 -20.42
CA VAL A 584 -0.90 -30.81 -19.32
C VAL A 584 0.24 -29.80 -19.17
N THR A 585 0.00 -28.77 -18.36
CA THR A 585 0.93 -27.66 -18.13
C THR A 585 1.87 -27.90 -16.92
N THR A 586 2.08 -29.16 -16.53
CA THR A 586 3.03 -29.55 -15.47
C THR A 586 4.40 -29.83 -16.09
N LEU A 587 5.48 -29.51 -15.37
CA LEU A 587 6.83 -29.57 -15.95
C LEU A 587 7.29 -30.98 -16.36
N ASN A 588 6.70 -32.04 -15.81
CA ASN A 588 6.94 -33.41 -16.28
C ASN A 588 6.37 -33.71 -17.68
N GLY A 589 5.47 -32.85 -18.19
CA GLY A 589 4.94 -32.90 -19.56
C GLY A 589 5.78 -32.07 -20.56
N ALA A 590 6.88 -31.46 -20.11
CA ALA A 590 7.83 -30.80 -20.99
C ALA A 590 8.59 -31.85 -21.83
N ILE A 591 8.90 -31.56 -23.10
CA ILE A 591 9.59 -32.49 -24.02
C ILE A 591 11.09 -32.16 -24.01
N PRO A 592 11.98 -32.96 -23.38
CA PRO A 592 13.39 -32.59 -23.20
C PRO A 592 14.28 -32.72 -24.45
N SER A 593 13.77 -33.10 -25.63
CA SER A 593 14.57 -33.72 -26.68
C SER A 593 14.68 -32.99 -28.04
N THR A 594 14.14 -31.79 -28.21
CA THR A 594 14.47 -30.96 -29.40
C THR A 594 15.52 -29.93 -29.03
N ALA A 595 16.64 -29.89 -29.77
CA ALA A 595 17.89 -29.15 -29.52
C ALA A 595 17.72 -27.64 -29.22
N GLY A 596 17.23 -27.32 -28.02
CA GLY A 596 16.86 -25.97 -27.59
C GLY A 596 16.00 -25.95 -26.32
N VAL A 597 15.42 -27.09 -25.91
CA VAL A 597 14.69 -27.23 -24.64
C VAL A 597 15.66 -27.35 -23.47
N THR A 598 15.64 -26.38 -22.56
CA THR A 598 16.45 -26.43 -21.32
C THR A 598 15.53 -26.44 -20.11
N VAL A 599 15.53 -27.55 -19.37
CA VAL A 599 14.98 -27.56 -18.01
C VAL A 599 16.07 -27.03 -17.07
N THR A 600 15.80 -25.92 -16.41
CA THR A 600 16.71 -25.33 -15.43
C THR A 600 16.08 -25.37 -14.05
N GLY A 601 16.89 -25.70 -13.05
CA GLY A 601 16.53 -25.69 -11.65
C GLY A 601 17.49 -24.82 -10.86
N ASN A 602 16.99 -24.06 -9.89
CA ASN A 602 17.80 -23.29 -8.97
C ASN A 602 17.18 -23.32 -7.56
N THR A 603 18.03 -23.41 -6.54
CA THR A 603 17.65 -23.28 -5.13
C THR A 603 18.59 -22.30 -4.44
N THR A 604 18.06 -21.50 -3.52
CA THR A 604 18.86 -20.57 -2.72
C THR A 604 18.37 -20.58 -1.27
N GLU A 605 19.28 -20.31 -0.34
CA GLU A 605 18.96 -20.18 1.09
C GLU A 605 19.63 -18.93 1.66
N SER A 606 18.95 -18.22 2.57
CA SER A 606 19.55 -17.18 3.39
C SER A 606 19.04 -17.20 4.82
N ASN A 607 19.91 -16.74 5.73
CA ASN A 607 19.65 -16.69 7.16
C ASN A 607 20.06 -15.32 7.70
N ASN A 608 19.26 -14.74 8.60
CA ASN A 608 19.69 -13.60 9.40
C ASN A 608 19.17 -13.67 10.83
N SER A 609 19.90 -13.01 11.73
CA SER A 609 19.53 -12.91 13.14
C SER A 609 19.75 -11.50 13.68
N MET A 610 18.95 -11.16 14.69
CA MET A 610 19.05 -9.91 15.41
C MET A 610 18.86 -10.13 16.91
N LEU A 611 19.75 -9.53 17.69
CA LEU A 611 19.76 -9.58 19.15
C LEU A 611 19.64 -8.16 19.69
N SER A 612 18.75 -7.93 20.64
CA SER A 612 18.46 -6.59 21.09
C SER A 612 18.23 -6.49 22.59
N TYR A 613 18.73 -5.41 23.18
CA TYR A 613 18.45 -5.01 24.56
C TYR A 613 17.88 -3.60 24.55
N TYR A 614 16.85 -3.35 25.36
CA TYR A 614 16.25 -2.03 25.43
C TYR A 614 15.69 -1.71 26.81
N GLY A 615 15.60 -0.41 27.09
CA GLY A 615 14.94 0.13 28.26
C GLY A 615 14.18 1.41 27.91
N ARG A 616 13.05 1.63 28.56
CA ARG A 616 12.27 2.87 28.50
C ARG A 616 11.74 3.23 29.87
N ALA A 617 11.80 4.51 30.23
CA ALA A 617 11.12 5.07 31.38
C ALA A 617 10.26 6.26 30.95
N ILE A 618 9.05 6.35 31.50
CA ILE A 618 8.11 7.45 31.36
C ILE A 618 7.77 7.92 32.77
N TYR A 619 7.97 9.21 33.01
CA TYR A 619 7.66 9.86 34.26
C TYR A 619 6.64 10.96 34.00
N ASN A 620 5.58 11.01 34.80
CA ASN A 620 4.57 12.07 34.76
C ASN A 620 4.45 12.66 36.18
N TYR A 621 4.47 13.98 36.25
CA TYR A 621 4.19 14.74 37.46
C TYR A 621 2.92 15.59 37.28
N ALA A 622 1.97 15.38 38.18
CA ALA A 622 0.71 16.10 38.35
C ALA A 622 -0.14 16.20 37.06
N ASP A 623 0.01 15.26 36.12
CA ASP A 623 -0.58 15.32 34.77
C ASP A 623 -0.20 16.59 33.98
N LYS A 624 0.91 17.25 34.36
CA LYS A 624 1.42 18.50 33.78
C LYS A 624 2.68 18.28 32.97
N TYR A 625 3.69 17.69 33.59
CA TYR A 625 5.01 17.50 32.98
C TYR A 625 5.24 16.01 32.78
N MET A 626 5.50 15.63 31.53
CA MET A 626 5.81 14.25 31.18
C MET A 626 7.19 14.21 30.56
N LEU A 627 8.02 13.27 31.03
CA LEU A 627 9.35 13.01 30.52
C LEU A 627 9.43 11.55 30.12
N GLN A 628 10.05 11.28 28.99
CA GLN A 628 10.33 9.94 28.49
C GLN A 628 11.79 9.85 28.09
N GLY A 629 12.44 8.76 28.49
CA GLY A 629 13.76 8.37 28.01
C GLY A 629 13.75 6.91 27.58
N SER A 630 14.47 6.59 26.52
CA SER A 630 14.70 5.22 26.09
C SER A 630 16.07 5.04 25.47
N ILE A 631 16.62 3.85 25.63
CA ILE A 631 17.85 3.43 24.97
C ILE A 631 17.67 2.00 24.47
N ARG A 632 18.11 1.76 23.24
CA ARG A 632 18.13 0.43 22.64
C ARG A 632 19.49 0.14 22.02
N ARG A 633 19.94 -1.09 22.16
CA ARG A 633 21.20 -1.60 21.60
C ARG A 633 20.92 -2.86 20.81
N ASP A 634 21.15 -2.81 19.50
CA ASP A 634 20.81 -3.88 18.55
C ASP A 634 22.08 -4.45 17.90
N ALA A 635 22.16 -5.77 17.78
CA ALA A 635 23.16 -6.48 16.99
C ALA A 635 22.50 -7.20 15.82
N SER A 636 23.01 -7.02 14.60
CA SER A 636 22.55 -7.75 13.41
C SER A 636 23.66 -8.61 12.83
N SER A 637 23.32 -9.81 12.38
CA SER A 637 24.24 -10.72 11.67
C SER A 637 24.72 -10.19 10.31
N ARG A 638 24.01 -9.20 9.75
CA ARG A 638 24.30 -8.61 8.43
C ARG A 638 25.57 -7.74 8.41
N PHE A 639 26.03 -7.30 9.59
CA PHE A 639 27.20 -6.44 9.75
C PHE A 639 28.42 -7.21 10.30
N GLY A 640 29.61 -6.67 10.07
CA GLY A 640 30.87 -7.28 10.50
C GLY A 640 31.02 -7.37 12.03
N LYS A 641 32.09 -8.04 12.49
CA LYS A 641 32.40 -8.11 13.94
C LYS A 641 32.58 -6.73 14.57
N GLU A 642 33.14 -5.78 13.82
CA GLU A 642 33.49 -4.43 14.28
C GLU A 642 32.26 -3.51 14.44
N SER A 643 31.22 -3.71 13.65
CA SER A 643 30.10 -2.76 13.48
C SER A 643 28.72 -3.36 13.80
N ARG A 644 28.64 -4.63 14.23
CA ARG A 644 27.36 -5.31 14.47
C ARG A 644 26.43 -4.59 15.44
N TRP A 645 26.98 -3.92 16.46
CA TRP A 645 26.22 -3.26 17.51
C TRP A 645 25.90 -1.80 17.16
N GLY A 646 24.61 -1.45 17.08
CA GLY A 646 24.12 -0.08 17.00
C GLY A 646 23.46 0.35 18.31
N THR A 647 23.60 1.63 18.70
CA THR A 647 22.95 2.21 19.89
C THR A 647 22.06 3.39 19.51
N PHE A 648 20.82 3.34 19.99
CA PHE A 648 19.70 4.17 19.55
C PHE A 648 18.99 4.80 20.76
N PRO A 649 19.49 5.94 21.28
CA PRO A 649 18.83 6.68 22.34
C PRO A 649 17.68 7.55 21.80
N ALA A 650 16.69 7.80 22.65
CA ALA A 650 15.64 8.78 22.41
C ALA A 650 15.14 9.40 23.71
N ALA A 651 14.67 10.64 23.61
CA ALA A 651 14.08 11.39 24.70
C ALA A 651 12.88 12.19 24.21
N ALA A 652 11.87 12.35 25.05
CA ALA A 652 10.72 13.21 24.77
C ALA A 652 10.24 13.89 26.05
N ALA A 653 9.69 15.08 25.89
CA ALA A 653 9.05 15.83 26.95
C ALA A 653 7.72 16.40 26.47
N SER A 654 6.74 16.49 27.36
CA SER A 654 5.53 17.25 27.10
C SER A 654 5.11 18.07 28.32
N TRP A 655 4.50 19.21 28.03
CA TRP A 655 3.98 20.13 29.03
C TRP A 655 2.53 20.46 28.70
N ARG A 656 1.63 20.09 29.62
CA ARG A 656 0.20 20.32 29.51
C ARG A 656 -0.18 21.64 30.18
N ILE A 657 0.00 22.71 29.42
CA ILE A 657 -0.23 24.11 29.84
C ILE A 657 -1.65 24.31 30.40
N SER A 658 -2.66 23.62 29.85
CA SER A 658 -4.06 23.70 30.33
C SER A 658 -4.27 23.28 31.78
N GLN A 659 -3.34 22.51 32.36
CA GLN A 659 -3.41 22.10 33.77
C GLN A 659 -2.77 23.12 34.72
N GLU A 660 -2.16 24.19 34.20
CA GLU A 660 -1.58 25.22 35.03
C GLU A 660 -2.64 26.13 35.67
N PRO A 661 -2.43 26.59 36.92
CA PRO A 661 -3.40 27.45 37.61
C PRO A 661 -3.80 28.69 36.80
N PHE A 662 -2.86 29.27 36.04
CA PHE A 662 -3.10 30.45 35.22
C PHE A 662 -3.95 30.18 33.95
N MET A 663 -4.12 28.91 33.55
CA MET A 663 -4.88 28.51 32.35
C MET A 663 -6.12 27.68 32.64
N LYS A 664 -6.30 27.17 33.87
CA LYS A 664 -7.46 26.34 34.26
C LYS A 664 -8.82 26.98 33.97
N ASN A 665 -8.90 28.32 33.98
CA ASN A 665 -10.13 29.08 33.73
C ASN A 665 -10.23 29.63 32.29
N SER A 666 -9.36 29.20 31.36
CA SER A 666 -9.40 29.66 29.97
C SER A 666 -10.71 29.22 29.30
N SER A 667 -11.45 30.17 28.72
CA SER A 667 -12.62 29.88 27.89
C SER A 667 -12.26 29.48 26.45
N LEU A 668 -11.05 29.83 26.01
CA LEU A 668 -10.55 29.58 24.65
C LEU A 668 -10.09 28.14 24.47
N PHE A 669 -9.23 27.65 25.37
CA PHE A 669 -8.63 26.32 25.30
C PHE A 669 -9.28 25.37 26.31
N SER A 670 -9.81 24.26 25.82
CA SER A 670 -10.25 23.12 26.64
C SER A 670 -9.08 22.23 27.05
N ASP A 671 -8.07 22.12 26.19
CA ASP A 671 -6.79 21.49 26.48
C ASP A 671 -5.70 22.10 25.62
N LEU A 672 -4.49 22.23 26.17
CA LEU A 672 -3.33 22.73 25.44
C LEU A 672 -2.09 22.01 25.96
N LYS A 673 -1.39 21.33 25.04
CA LYS A 673 -0.18 20.57 25.33
C LYS A 673 0.90 20.88 24.29
N LEU A 674 2.10 21.17 24.78
CA LEU A 674 3.31 21.27 23.98
C LEU A 674 4.10 19.97 24.10
N ARG A 675 4.67 19.48 23.01
CA ARG A 675 5.47 18.25 22.92
C ARG A 675 6.79 18.54 22.22
N ALA A 676 7.88 17.97 22.70
CA ALA A 676 9.17 17.96 22.02
C ALA A 676 9.79 16.58 22.12
N SER A 677 10.36 16.08 21.02
CA SER A 677 11.05 14.79 21.03
C SER A 677 12.29 14.79 20.14
N TRP A 678 13.25 13.97 20.54
CA TRP A 678 14.48 13.69 19.82
C TRP A 678 14.78 12.18 19.89
N GLY A 679 15.27 11.61 18.80
CA GLY A 679 15.75 10.23 18.83
C GLY A 679 16.56 9.82 17.62
N LYS A 680 17.42 8.83 17.86
CA LYS A 680 18.23 8.16 16.85
C LYS A 680 17.63 6.79 16.56
N SER A 681 17.44 6.45 15.29
CA SER A 681 17.06 5.10 14.83
C SER A 681 18.05 4.62 13.77
N GLY A 682 18.21 3.30 13.65
CA GLY A 682 19.08 2.68 12.66
C GLY A 682 18.31 1.96 11.57
N SER A 683 19.01 1.49 10.54
CA SER A 683 18.52 0.54 9.54
C SER A 683 19.61 -0.48 9.22
N SER A 684 19.24 -1.75 9.07
CA SER A 684 20.09 -2.85 8.59
C SER A 684 19.57 -3.47 7.30
N ASN A 685 18.88 -2.68 6.48
CA ASN A 685 18.23 -3.16 5.27
C ASN A 685 19.22 -3.36 4.10
N ILE A 686 20.21 -4.23 4.34
CA ILE A 686 21.24 -4.71 3.40
C ILE A 686 21.09 -6.22 3.22
N GLY A 687 21.81 -6.80 2.26
CA GLY A 687 21.83 -8.25 2.05
C GLY A 687 22.31 -9.03 3.27
N ASP A 688 21.81 -10.26 3.45
CA ASP A 688 22.04 -11.08 4.66
C ASP A 688 23.53 -11.39 4.93
N TYR A 689 24.35 -11.39 3.88
CA TYR A 689 25.80 -11.68 3.92
C TYR A 689 26.67 -10.52 3.41
N ALA A 690 26.16 -9.29 3.41
CA ALA A 690 26.84 -8.12 2.83
C ALA A 690 28.20 -7.77 3.49
N ASN A 691 28.45 -8.25 4.70
CA ASN A 691 29.73 -8.09 5.42
C ASN A 691 30.82 -9.10 4.99
N GLN A 692 30.48 -10.07 4.15
CA GLN A 692 31.35 -11.18 3.76
C GLN A 692 31.60 -11.17 2.27
N GLN A 693 32.81 -11.57 1.89
CA GLN A 693 33.13 -11.89 0.50
C GLN A 693 32.43 -13.21 0.14
N THR A 694 31.57 -13.18 -0.87
CA THR A 694 30.84 -14.36 -1.33
C THR A 694 31.40 -14.87 -2.66
N PHE A 695 31.13 -16.13 -2.97
CA PHE A 695 31.50 -16.75 -4.23
C PHE A 695 30.26 -16.93 -5.12
N SER A 696 30.44 -16.82 -6.43
CA SER A 696 29.42 -17.12 -7.44
C SER A 696 29.92 -18.17 -8.40
N ASN A 697 29.03 -19.08 -8.80
CA ASN A 697 29.35 -20.06 -9.84
C ASN A 697 29.54 -19.37 -11.19
N THR A 698 30.58 -19.75 -11.92
CA THR A 698 30.86 -19.28 -13.28
C THR A 698 31.24 -20.46 -14.16
N ALA A 699 30.91 -20.41 -15.45
CA ALA A 699 31.26 -21.46 -16.39
C ALA A 699 32.61 -21.12 -17.04
N TYR A 700 33.57 -22.05 -17.01
CA TYR A 700 34.87 -21.90 -17.66
C TYR A 700 35.00 -22.92 -18.79
N SER A 701 35.22 -22.46 -20.03
CA SER A 701 35.43 -23.35 -21.18
C SER A 701 36.92 -23.61 -21.43
N PHE A 702 37.32 -24.88 -21.42
CA PHE A 702 38.66 -25.29 -21.83
C PHE A 702 38.74 -25.46 -23.35
N GLY A 703 39.83 -24.97 -23.97
CA GLY A 703 40.18 -25.28 -25.37
C GLY A 703 39.50 -24.43 -26.46
N GLY A 704 38.78 -23.36 -26.11
CA GLY A 704 38.21 -22.41 -27.09
C GLY A 704 36.95 -22.87 -27.83
N SER A 705 36.42 -24.05 -27.52
CA SER A 705 35.18 -24.58 -28.10
C SER A 705 33.96 -24.30 -27.21
N SER A 706 32.80 -24.20 -27.85
CA SER A 706 31.45 -23.86 -27.32
C SER A 706 31.06 -24.53 -25.99
N SER A 707 30.05 -23.95 -25.31
CA SER A 707 29.46 -24.27 -23.99
C SER A 707 29.27 -25.74 -23.56
N ALA A 708 29.50 -26.71 -24.45
CA ALA A 708 29.42 -28.15 -24.17
C ALA A 708 30.58 -28.71 -23.33
N THR A 709 31.73 -28.02 -23.24
CA THR A 709 32.89 -28.39 -22.38
C THR A 709 33.08 -27.45 -21.19
N ALA A 710 32.10 -26.60 -20.88
CA ALA A 710 32.21 -25.67 -19.78
C ALA A 710 32.08 -26.40 -18.43
N VAL A 711 33.12 -26.34 -17.61
CA VAL A 711 33.09 -26.83 -16.22
C VAL A 711 32.67 -25.71 -15.29
N SER A 712 31.92 -26.06 -14.24
CA SER A 712 31.51 -25.13 -13.21
C SER A 712 32.72 -24.77 -12.34
N GLY A 713 33.14 -23.51 -12.40
CA GLY A 713 34.08 -22.89 -11.49
C GLY A 713 33.38 -21.95 -10.51
N VAL A 714 34.17 -21.36 -9.62
CA VAL A 714 33.72 -20.30 -8.71
C VAL A 714 34.59 -19.07 -8.90
N THR A 715 33.96 -17.90 -8.83
CA THR A 715 34.65 -16.60 -8.79
C THR A 715 34.16 -15.80 -7.58
N ILE A 716 34.92 -14.80 -7.16
CA ILE A 716 34.49 -13.85 -6.14
C ILE A 716 33.35 -13.01 -6.73
N SER A 717 32.24 -12.91 -6.01
CA SER A 717 31.04 -12.19 -6.47
C SER A 717 31.12 -10.67 -6.27
N GLY A 718 31.97 -10.19 -5.35
CA GLY A 718 32.15 -8.77 -5.05
C GLY A 718 33.09 -8.49 -3.87
N LEU A 719 33.43 -7.22 -3.70
CA LEU A 719 34.16 -6.73 -2.53
C LEU A 719 33.23 -6.60 -1.31
N SER A 720 33.76 -6.88 -0.14
CA SER A 720 33.10 -6.67 1.15
C SER A 720 33.80 -5.54 1.91
N ASP A 721 33.02 -4.68 2.56
CA ASP A 721 33.54 -3.65 3.48
C ASP A 721 33.42 -4.14 4.94
N PRO A 722 34.54 -4.42 5.65
CA PRO A 722 34.50 -4.81 7.06
C PRO A 722 33.90 -3.74 7.97
N LYS A 723 33.94 -2.47 7.55
CA LYS A 723 33.44 -1.32 8.31
C LYS A 723 31.97 -1.03 8.04
N LEU A 724 31.31 -1.75 7.13
CA LEU A 724 29.89 -1.58 6.84
C LEU A 724 29.07 -1.62 8.14
N HIS A 725 28.32 -0.56 8.42
CA HIS A 725 27.63 -0.32 9.68
C HIS A 725 26.21 0.24 9.45
N TRP A 726 25.47 0.50 10.53
CA TRP A 726 24.09 0.96 10.45
C TRP A 726 23.93 2.30 9.71
N GLU A 727 22.99 2.38 8.77
CA GLU A 727 22.44 3.66 8.29
C GLU A 727 21.62 4.27 9.43
N THR A 728 21.81 5.56 9.72
CA THR A 728 21.27 6.19 10.93
C THR A 728 20.35 7.36 10.60
N SER A 729 19.14 7.37 11.17
CA SER A 729 18.21 8.50 11.16
C SER A 729 18.21 9.24 12.49
N ASN A 730 18.51 10.54 12.48
CA ASN A 730 18.34 11.45 13.61
C ASN A 730 17.09 12.31 13.40
N THR A 731 16.13 12.23 14.32
CA THR A 731 14.83 12.91 14.20
C THR A 731 14.58 13.87 15.36
N TYR A 732 14.19 15.10 15.03
CA TYR A 732 13.68 16.10 15.96
C TYR A 732 12.21 16.38 15.64
N ASN A 733 11.37 16.54 16.66
CA ASN A 733 9.96 16.86 16.52
C ASN A 733 9.54 17.91 17.57
N LEU A 734 8.77 18.89 17.14
CA LEU A 734 8.05 19.83 17.99
C LEU A 734 6.57 19.75 17.65
N GLY A 735 5.71 19.57 18.65
CA GLY A 735 4.29 19.36 18.46
C GLY A 735 3.43 20.19 19.39
N ILE A 736 2.26 20.61 18.92
CA ILE A 736 1.23 21.29 19.69
C ILE A 736 -0.08 20.50 19.53
N ASP A 737 -0.67 20.10 20.65
CA ASP A 737 -2.03 19.55 20.70
C ASP A 737 -2.93 20.57 21.40
N ALA A 738 -3.92 21.10 20.69
CA ALA A 738 -4.86 22.08 21.21
C ALA A 738 -6.30 21.60 21.01
N SER A 739 -7.15 21.81 22.01
CA SER A 739 -8.58 21.52 21.95
C SER A 739 -9.37 22.77 22.30
N PHE A 740 -10.39 23.08 21.51
CA PHE A 740 -11.20 24.30 21.62
C PHE A 740 -12.68 23.97 21.83
N LEU A 741 -13.44 24.97 22.29
CA LEU A 741 -14.91 24.95 22.34
C LEU A 741 -15.48 23.71 23.05
N LYS A 742 -14.96 23.39 24.25
CA LYS A 742 -15.30 22.18 25.02
C LYS A 742 -14.97 20.89 24.26
N ASN A 743 -13.75 20.80 23.75
CA ASN A 743 -13.22 19.67 22.97
C ASN A 743 -13.97 19.38 21.65
N ARG A 744 -14.67 20.36 21.10
CA ARG A 744 -15.38 20.20 19.81
C ARG A 744 -14.46 20.30 18.61
N ILE A 745 -13.31 20.97 18.75
CA ILE A 745 -12.28 21.07 17.71
C ILE A 745 -10.96 20.66 18.36
N ASN A 746 -10.31 19.63 17.82
CA ASN A 746 -8.96 19.23 18.19
C ASN A 746 -8.03 19.53 17.02
N LEU A 747 -7.00 20.33 17.27
CA LEU A 747 -5.93 20.66 16.34
C LEU A 747 -4.64 20.01 16.84
N ILE A 748 -3.96 19.29 15.96
CA ILE A 748 -2.62 18.75 16.19
C ILE A 748 -1.72 19.33 15.12
N VAL A 749 -0.62 19.93 15.54
CA VAL A 749 0.44 20.45 14.64
C VAL A 749 1.75 19.78 15.03
N ASP A 750 2.45 19.16 14.09
CA ASP A 750 3.78 18.61 14.31
C ASP A 750 4.75 19.18 13.26
N ALA A 751 5.86 19.77 13.71
CA ALA A 751 6.99 20.15 12.87
C ALA A 751 8.15 19.19 13.13
N TYR A 752 8.79 18.70 12.07
CA TYR A 752 9.86 17.70 12.21
C TYR A 752 11.02 17.96 11.26
N GLN A 753 12.18 17.43 11.66
CA GLN A 753 13.35 17.28 10.81
C GLN A 753 13.96 15.90 11.07
N LYS A 754 14.08 15.10 10.01
CA LYS A 754 14.72 13.78 10.00
C LYS A 754 15.92 13.85 9.06
N LYS A 755 17.14 13.72 9.58
CA LYS A 755 18.37 13.61 8.80
C LYS A 755 18.88 12.17 8.88
N THR A 756 18.98 11.50 7.75
CA THR A 756 19.55 10.16 7.64
C THR A 756 20.97 10.26 7.10
N THR A 757 21.95 9.76 7.85
CA THR A 757 23.37 9.70 7.49
C THR A 757 23.80 8.26 7.23
N ASP A 758 25.01 8.09 6.68
CA ASP A 758 25.65 6.79 6.50
C ASP A 758 24.85 5.87 5.57
N GLN A 759 24.35 6.45 4.48
CA GLN A 759 23.49 5.74 3.51
C GLN A 759 24.19 4.53 2.91
N PHE A 760 23.46 3.47 2.63
CA PHE A 760 23.99 2.26 2.00
C PHE A 760 24.22 2.44 0.49
N LEU A 761 25.33 3.06 0.10
CA LEU A 761 25.63 3.32 -1.31
C LEU A 761 26.69 2.36 -1.84
N ARG A 762 26.54 1.97 -3.12
CA ARG A 762 27.60 1.25 -3.85
C ARG A 762 28.47 2.29 -4.54
N LEU A 763 29.67 2.47 -4.01
CA LEU A 763 30.63 3.42 -4.57
C LEU A 763 31.52 2.74 -5.61
N PRO A 764 31.82 3.41 -6.73
CA PRO A 764 32.74 2.87 -7.72
C PRO A 764 34.13 2.67 -7.10
N VAL A 765 34.78 1.57 -7.45
CA VAL A 765 36.16 1.27 -7.04
C VAL A 765 37.08 1.30 -8.26
N LEU A 766 38.39 1.41 -8.03
CA LEU A 766 39.37 1.36 -9.11
C LEU A 766 39.24 0.03 -9.86
N ALA A 767 39.14 0.08 -11.18
CA ALA A 767 38.99 -1.11 -12.03
C ALA A 767 40.16 -2.11 -11.90
N THR A 768 41.34 -1.65 -11.44
CA THR A 768 42.49 -2.49 -11.10
C THR A 768 42.21 -3.50 -9.99
N SER A 769 41.18 -3.27 -9.16
CA SER A 769 40.72 -4.23 -8.15
C SER A 769 40.01 -5.45 -8.76
N GLY A 770 39.63 -5.41 -10.04
CA GLY A 770 38.82 -6.43 -10.70
C GLY A 770 37.31 -6.30 -10.45
N PHE A 771 36.88 -5.26 -9.71
CA PHE A 771 35.47 -4.99 -9.39
C PHE A 771 35.07 -3.58 -9.84
N THR A 772 33.76 -3.34 -9.99
CA THR A 772 33.22 -2.06 -10.44
C THR A 772 32.74 -1.18 -9.28
N ALA A 773 32.23 -1.77 -8.21
CA ALA A 773 31.74 -1.04 -7.04
C ALA A 773 31.77 -1.89 -5.75
N MET A 774 31.77 -1.22 -4.60
CA MET A 774 31.68 -1.81 -3.27
C MET A 774 30.54 -1.16 -2.48
N LEU A 775 29.73 -1.96 -1.77
CA LEU A 775 28.71 -1.44 -0.85
C LEU A 775 29.38 -0.92 0.42
N THR A 776 29.13 0.34 0.77
CA THR A 776 29.67 0.99 1.97
C THR A 776 28.70 2.05 2.48
N ASN A 777 29.02 2.68 3.61
CA ASN A 777 28.24 3.77 4.20
C ASN A 777 28.74 5.12 3.67
N PHE A 778 27.91 5.84 2.90
CA PHE A 778 28.26 7.15 2.40
C PHE A 778 27.03 8.02 2.11
N GLY A 779 27.05 9.29 2.51
CA GLY A 779 26.07 10.29 2.09
C GLY A 779 24.96 10.55 3.11
N ALA A 780 24.19 11.61 2.87
CA ALA A 780 23.13 12.02 3.78
C ALA A 780 21.92 12.64 3.07
N VAL A 781 20.72 12.33 3.58
CA VAL A 781 19.43 12.82 3.08
C VAL A 781 18.64 13.43 4.23
N MET A 782 17.85 14.47 3.97
CA MET A 782 17.02 15.13 4.96
C MET A 782 15.58 15.26 4.49
N ASN A 783 14.65 14.94 5.38
CA ASN A 783 13.22 15.23 5.26
C ASN A 783 12.84 16.21 6.37
N GLN A 784 12.18 17.31 6.02
CA GLN A 784 11.67 18.28 6.98
C GLN A 784 10.29 18.73 6.57
N GLY A 785 9.41 18.96 7.54
CA GLY A 785 8.02 19.16 7.24
C GLY A 785 7.18 19.67 8.41
N ILE A 786 5.96 20.06 8.08
CA ILE A 786 4.92 20.44 9.03
C ILE A 786 3.65 19.67 8.68
N GLU A 787 3.02 19.12 9.71
CA GLU A 787 1.81 18.29 9.63
C GLU A 787 0.71 18.95 10.44
N PHE A 788 -0.50 19.00 9.89
CA PHE A 788 -1.69 19.50 10.56
C PHE A 788 -2.76 18.40 10.55
N THR A 789 -3.42 18.19 11.68
CA THR A 789 -4.61 17.35 11.80
C THR A 789 -5.68 18.12 12.54
N VAL A 790 -6.89 18.14 11.98
CA VAL A 790 -8.07 18.74 12.58
C VAL A 790 -9.14 17.67 12.72
N ASN A 791 -9.62 17.47 13.94
CA ASN A 791 -10.82 16.70 14.23
C ASN A 791 -11.88 17.64 14.77
N SER A 792 -13.10 17.58 14.25
CA SER A 792 -14.17 18.48 14.69
C SER A 792 -15.53 17.79 14.76
N VAL A 793 -16.33 18.21 15.73
CA VAL A 793 -17.76 17.88 15.87
C VAL A 793 -18.56 19.14 15.56
N ASN A 794 -18.80 19.37 14.27
CA ASN A 794 -19.42 20.57 13.72
C ASN A 794 -20.83 20.77 14.28
N ILE A 795 -21.67 19.74 14.19
CA ILE A 795 -23.06 19.77 14.67
C ILE A 795 -23.35 18.50 15.47
N ARG A 796 -23.98 18.68 16.63
CA ARG A 796 -24.56 17.61 17.45
C ARG A 796 -25.81 18.18 18.11
N LYS A 797 -26.91 18.25 17.36
CA LYS A 797 -28.17 18.87 17.80
C LYS A 797 -29.35 18.03 17.34
N GLY A 798 -30.21 17.64 18.28
CA GLY A 798 -31.34 16.74 18.01
C GLY A 798 -30.86 15.44 17.35
N ASP A 799 -31.54 15.05 16.27
CA ASP A 799 -31.25 13.81 15.54
C ASP A 799 -30.09 13.91 14.54
N PHE A 800 -29.55 15.11 14.30
CA PHE A 800 -28.50 15.34 13.31
C PHE A 800 -27.12 15.48 13.95
N GLN A 801 -26.15 14.72 13.43
CA GLN A 801 -24.76 14.79 13.83
C GLN A 801 -23.86 14.94 12.60
N TRP A 802 -22.86 15.81 12.70
CA TRP A 802 -21.85 16.01 11.67
C TRP A 802 -20.48 16.17 12.32
N SER A 803 -19.54 15.34 11.90
CA SER A 803 -18.12 15.45 12.23
C SER A 803 -17.23 15.49 10.99
N THR A 804 -16.07 16.12 11.16
CA THR A 804 -15.05 16.22 10.12
C THR A 804 -13.69 15.83 10.68
N ASN A 805 -12.96 15.00 9.94
CA ASN A 805 -11.53 14.75 10.11
C ASN A 805 -10.80 15.29 8.87
N ALA A 806 -9.79 16.13 9.08
CA ALA A 806 -8.98 16.70 8.01
C ALA A 806 -7.51 16.61 8.39
N ASN A 807 -6.65 16.37 7.42
CA ASN A 807 -5.21 16.38 7.60
C ASN A 807 -4.49 16.91 6.36
N ILE A 808 -3.34 17.53 6.58
CA ILE A 808 -2.42 17.97 5.52
C ILE A 808 -0.98 17.85 6.02
N ALA A 809 -0.09 17.38 5.16
CA ALA A 809 1.32 17.21 5.47
C ALA A 809 2.19 17.80 4.36
N PHE A 810 3.10 18.69 4.75
CA PHE A 810 4.11 19.28 3.88
C PHE A 810 5.44 18.61 4.17
N ASN A 811 6.10 18.05 3.16
CA ASN A 811 7.41 17.41 3.33
C ASN A 811 8.37 17.86 2.23
N LYS A 812 9.53 18.36 2.63
CA LYS A 812 10.62 18.71 1.73
C LYS A 812 11.77 17.73 1.90
N ASN A 813 12.05 16.98 0.85
CA ASN A 813 13.20 16.08 0.74
C ASN A 813 14.41 16.81 0.14
N LYS A 814 15.61 16.53 0.63
CA LYS A 814 16.86 17.15 0.16
C LYS A 814 18.06 16.21 0.34
N VAL A 815 18.93 16.13 -0.68
CA VAL A 815 20.28 15.54 -0.55
C VAL A 815 21.20 16.54 0.15
N VAL A 816 21.83 16.10 1.23
CA VAL A 816 22.68 16.94 2.10
C VAL A 816 24.17 16.71 1.83
N GLU A 817 24.55 15.48 1.50
CA GLU A 817 25.95 15.06 1.34
C GLU A 817 26.07 13.91 0.34
N LEU A 818 27.06 13.99 -0.56
CA LEU A 818 27.44 12.96 -1.54
C LEU A 818 28.98 12.82 -1.63
N ASN A 819 29.47 11.78 -2.29
CA ASN A 819 30.92 11.48 -2.31
C ASN A 819 31.69 12.58 -3.04
N GLY A 820 32.53 13.31 -2.30
CA GLY A 820 33.18 14.52 -2.80
C GLY A 820 32.20 15.63 -3.22
N ASP A 821 30.94 15.56 -2.77
CA ASP A 821 29.81 16.40 -3.19
C ASP A 821 29.55 16.45 -4.70
N ALA A 822 30.11 15.50 -5.47
CA ALA A 822 29.90 15.41 -6.90
C ALA A 822 28.46 14.97 -7.22
N ALA A 823 27.86 15.62 -8.22
CA ALA A 823 26.55 15.24 -8.72
C ALA A 823 26.60 13.85 -9.37
N VAL A 824 25.67 12.97 -9.00
CA VAL A 824 25.56 11.63 -9.56
C VAL A 824 24.45 11.63 -10.61
N ASN A 825 24.87 11.52 -11.88
CA ASN A 825 23.97 11.33 -13.01
C ASN A 825 23.57 9.86 -13.07
N ILE A 826 22.27 9.58 -12.95
CA ILE A 826 21.76 8.20 -12.96
C ILE A 826 21.09 7.96 -14.31
N SER A 827 21.68 7.07 -15.09
CA SER A 827 21.16 6.66 -16.39
C SER A 827 19.82 5.93 -16.23
N ALA A 828 18.92 6.11 -17.19
CA ALA A 828 17.78 5.21 -17.33
C ALA A 828 18.26 3.83 -17.84
N ALA A 829 17.42 2.81 -17.73
CA ALA A 829 17.70 1.46 -18.25
C ALA A 829 17.78 1.39 -19.79
N TYR A 830 17.76 2.54 -20.48
CA TYR A 830 17.60 2.67 -21.91
C TYR A 830 18.51 3.79 -22.43
N SER A 831 18.81 3.74 -23.73
CA SER A 831 19.72 4.70 -24.37
C SER A 831 19.22 6.14 -24.27
N GLY A 832 20.17 7.04 -23.95
CA GLY A 832 20.00 8.48 -23.92
C GLY A 832 20.73 9.13 -22.74
N ASN A 833 20.58 10.45 -22.60
CA ASN A 833 21.15 11.18 -21.48
C ASN A 833 20.56 10.71 -20.13
N PRO A 834 21.32 10.72 -19.03
CA PRO A 834 20.80 10.42 -17.70
C PRO A 834 19.64 11.36 -17.32
N PRO A 835 18.41 10.86 -17.08
CA PRO A 835 17.24 11.69 -16.78
C PRO A 835 17.03 11.92 -15.28
N PHE A 836 17.86 11.31 -14.42
CA PHE A 836 17.76 11.44 -12.97
C PHE A 836 19.06 11.96 -12.39
N LEU A 837 18.95 12.78 -11.35
CA LEU A 837 20.08 13.43 -10.71
C LEU A 837 20.00 13.33 -9.19
N LEU A 838 21.11 12.96 -8.57
CA LEU A 838 21.38 13.19 -7.15
C LEU A 838 22.43 14.30 -7.05
N GLU A 839 22.04 15.41 -6.44
CA GLU A 839 22.94 16.55 -6.24
C GLU A 839 22.63 17.22 -4.91
N LYS A 840 23.68 17.60 -4.18
CA LYS A 840 23.56 18.36 -2.93
C LYS A 840 22.75 19.62 -3.17
N GLY A 841 21.73 19.85 -2.34
CA GLY A 841 20.86 21.00 -2.52
C GLY A 841 19.48 20.63 -3.06
N LEU A 842 19.40 19.59 -3.89
CA LEU A 842 18.19 19.21 -4.62
C LEU A 842 17.41 18.08 -3.92
N PRO A 843 16.11 17.94 -4.21
CA PRO A 843 15.36 16.73 -3.88
C PRO A 843 16.05 15.48 -4.46
N MET A 844 15.97 14.39 -3.73
CA MET A 844 16.51 13.11 -4.17
C MET A 844 15.84 12.66 -5.48
N PHE A 845 16.65 12.21 -6.43
CA PHE A 845 16.23 11.77 -7.77
C PHE A 845 15.44 12.83 -8.55
N SER A 846 15.93 14.07 -8.54
CA SER A 846 15.35 15.15 -9.34
C SER A 846 15.40 14.81 -10.84
N TYR A 847 14.37 15.19 -11.58
CA TYR A 847 14.31 14.96 -13.03
C TYR A 847 15.20 15.97 -13.75
N TYR A 848 16.20 15.47 -14.48
CA TYR A 848 17.20 16.25 -15.19
C TYR A 848 17.08 16.02 -16.69
N LEU A 849 16.34 16.89 -17.38
CA LEU A 849 15.80 16.65 -18.71
C LEU A 849 16.12 17.82 -19.64
N ILE A 850 16.06 17.60 -20.96
CA ILE A 850 16.05 18.68 -21.94
C ILE A 850 14.64 19.26 -21.98
N LYS A 851 14.53 20.60 -21.97
CA LYS A 851 13.23 21.27 -21.96
C LYS A 851 12.76 21.53 -23.39
N SER A 852 11.58 21.00 -23.71
CA SER A 852 10.85 21.33 -24.93
C SER A 852 10.20 22.71 -24.79
N ASN A 853 10.25 23.52 -25.84
CA ASN A 853 9.86 24.93 -25.84
C ASN A 853 9.03 25.29 -27.10
N GLY A 854 8.02 24.48 -27.38
CA GLY A 854 7.10 24.67 -28.50
C GLY A 854 7.56 23.98 -29.79
N ILE A 855 7.09 24.51 -30.91
CA ILE A 855 7.29 23.95 -32.26
C ILE A 855 8.07 24.96 -33.10
N LEU A 856 9.03 24.48 -33.89
CA LEU A 856 9.86 25.32 -34.76
C LEU A 856 9.01 26.01 -35.84
N THR A 857 9.08 27.34 -35.85
CA THR A 857 8.48 28.21 -36.88
C THR A 857 9.41 28.35 -38.08
N ALA A 858 8.92 28.93 -39.18
CA ALA A 858 9.76 29.28 -40.32
C ALA A 858 10.90 30.25 -39.92
N ASP A 859 10.60 31.22 -39.06
CA ASP A 859 11.59 32.18 -38.55
C ASP A 859 12.65 31.49 -37.69
N ASP A 860 12.28 30.51 -36.88
CA ASP A 860 13.21 29.74 -36.06
C ASP A 860 14.18 28.89 -36.91
N VAL A 861 13.68 28.30 -38.00
CA VAL A 861 14.50 27.52 -38.92
C VAL A 861 15.47 28.42 -39.68
N ALA A 862 15.02 29.61 -40.11
CA ALA A 862 15.85 30.58 -40.81
C ALA A 862 16.90 31.25 -39.88
N ASN A 863 16.66 31.28 -38.57
CA ASN A 863 17.56 31.91 -37.61
C ASN A 863 18.70 30.95 -37.20
N PRO A 864 19.98 31.24 -37.54
CA PRO A 864 21.11 30.40 -37.16
C PRO A 864 21.40 30.41 -35.65
N LYS A 865 20.85 31.36 -34.89
CA LYS A 865 21.00 31.43 -33.42
C LYS A 865 20.04 30.51 -32.66
N VAL A 866 19.01 29.98 -33.33
CA VAL A 866 18.12 28.99 -32.71
C VAL A 866 18.79 27.64 -32.85
N ALA A 867 19.18 27.03 -31.74
CA ALA A 867 19.74 25.68 -31.72
C ALA A 867 18.72 24.67 -32.28
N LYS A 868 19.21 23.76 -33.12
CA LYS A 868 18.42 22.76 -33.84
C LYS A 868 19.21 21.46 -33.91
N LEU A 869 18.53 20.33 -33.81
CA LEU A 869 19.12 19.05 -34.16
C LEU A 869 19.27 18.94 -35.69
N THR A 870 20.26 18.17 -36.12
CA THR A 870 20.51 17.94 -37.55
C THR A 870 19.26 17.38 -38.24
N GLY A 871 18.79 18.08 -39.28
CA GLY A 871 17.62 17.66 -40.07
C GLY A 871 16.28 18.20 -39.57
N GLU A 872 16.24 18.97 -38.48
CA GLU A 872 15.02 19.65 -38.03
C GLU A 872 14.60 20.77 -39.00
N THR A 873 13.30 20.88 -39.20
CA THR A 873 12.63 21.79 -40.13
C THR A 873 11.32 22.31 -39.50
N VAL A 874 10.57 23.15 -40.22
CA VAL A 874 9.32 23.74 -39.69
C VAL A 874 8.38 22.62 -39.24
N GLY A 875 7.80 22.80 -38.05
CA GLY A 875 6.91 21.82 -37.43
C GLY A 875 7.58 20.79 -36.51
N ASP A 876 8.91 20.70 -36.48
CA ASP A 876 9.63 19.87 -35.50
C ASP A 876 9.61 20.51 -34.09
N ILE A 877 9.95 19.74 -33.06
CA ILE A 877 10.01 20.26 -31.68
C ILE A 877 11.13 21.29 -31.57
N LYS A 878 10.86 22.39 -30.87
CA LYS A 878 11.87 23.38 -30.47
C LYS A 878 12.39 23.06 -29.08
N TYR A 879 13.71 22.98 -28.89
CA TYR A 879 14.33 22.76 -27.59
C TYR A 879 14.89 24.05 -26.99
N TYR A 880 14.98 24.07 -25.66
CA TYR A 880 15.67 25.14 -24.93
C TYR A 880 17.17 24.87 -24.90
N ASP A 881 17.92 25.68 -25.64
CA ASP A 881 19.38 25.78 -25.55
C ASP A 881 19.76 26.57 -24.28
N LYS A 882 20.41 25.88 -23.34
CA LYS A 882 20.69 26.42 -22.00
C LYS A 882 21.98 27.23 -21.97
N ASN A 883 22.99 26.81 -22.71
CA ASN A 883 24.32 27.44 -22.75
C ASN A 883 24.44 28.47 -23.89
N SER A 884 23.44 28.54 -24.78
CA SER A 884 23.38 29.45 -25.94
C SER A 884 24.52 29.24 -26.94
N ASP A 885 25.00 28.01 -27.09
CA ASP A 885 26.07 27.66 -28.04
C ASP A 885 25.53 27.20 -29.41
N GLY A 886 24.21 27.15 -29.59
CA GLY A 886 23.56 26.76 -30.83
C GLY A 886 23.47 25.24 -31.05
N ILE A 887 23.87 24.44 -30.07
CA ILE A 887 23.86 22.97 -30.10
C ILE A 887 22.85 22.48 -29.05
N ILE A 888 22.10 21.41 -29.37
CA ILE A 888 21.24 20.73 -28.39
C ILE A 888 21.90 19.40 -28.00
N ASP A 889 22.44 19.32 -26.79
CA ASP A 889 23.11 18.13 -26.27
C ASP A 889 22.86 17.88 -24.75
N ALA A 890 23.68 17.02 -24.13
CA ALA A 890 23.55 16.66 -22.72
C ALA A 890 23.86 17.83 -21.75
N ASN A 891 24.47 18.91 -22.20
CA ASN A 891 24.76 20.10 -21.39
C ASN A 891 23.53 21.01 -21.25
N ASP A 892 22.52 20.86 -22.11
CA ASP A 892 21.27 21.63 -22.10
C ASP A 892 20.22 21.17 -21.09
N ARG A 893 20.52 20.09 -20.37
CA ARG A 893 19.62 19.56 -19.36
C ARG A 893 19.38 20.58 -18.23
N VAL A 894 18.13 20.62 -17.78
CA VAL A 894 17.65 21.46 -16.68
C VAL A 894 16.97 20.60 -15.63
N ILE A 895 16.96 21.08 -14.37
CA ILE A 895 16.15 20.47 -13.31
C ILE A 895 14.68 20.76 -13.61
N ALA A 896 14.00 19.78 -14.18
CA ALA A 896 12.66 19.94 -14.74
C ALA A 896 11.53 19.61 -13.73
N GLY A 897 11.82 18.80 -12.70
CA GLY A 897 10.83 18.42 -11.69
C GLY A 897 11.39 17.52 -10.60
N GLN A 898 10.51 17.07 -9.71
CA GLN A 898 10.84 16.18 -8.59
C GLN A 898 9.78 15.08 -8.41
N PRO A 899 10.15 13.86 -8.01
CA PRO A 899 9.20 12.77 -7.81
C PRO A 899 8.33 12.93 -6.55
N THR A 900 8.82 13.64 -5.54
CA THR A 900 8.12 13.80 -4.25
C THR A 900 7.11 14.96 -4.30
N PRO A 901 5.85 14.77 -3.85
CA PRO A 901 4.89 15.87 -3.78
C PRO A 901 5.28 16.89 -2.70
N LYS A 902 4.90 18.16 -2.90
CA LYS A 902 5.14 19.22 -1.91
C LYS A 902 4.25 19.05 -0.68
N TYR A 903 3.00 18.62 -0.90
CA TYR A 903 2.09 18.27 0.17
C TYR A 903 1.08 17.19 -0.22
N THR A 904 0.62 16.46 0.78
CA THR A 904 -0.49 15.49 0.70
C THR A 904 -1.56 15.91 1.69
N TRP A 905 -2.82 15.57 1.39
CA TRP A 905 -3.94 15.92 2.26
C TRP A 905 -5.03 14.86 2.21
N GLY A 906 -5.84 14.84 3.25
CA GLY A 906 -6.96 13.94 3.41
C GLY A 906 -8.08 14.59 4.17
N PHE A 907 -9.30 14.21 3.82
CA PHE A 907 -10.52 14.84 4.33
C PHE A 907 -11.62 13.81 4.44
N THR A 908 -12.34 13.79 5.56
CA THR A 908 -13.43 12.86 5.81
C THR A 908 -14.56 13.54 6.55
N ASN A 909 -15.78 13.41 6.04
CA ASN A 909 -16.99 13.83 6.74
C ASN A 909 -17.85 12.64 7.08
N THR A 910 -18.42 12.67 8.28
CA THR A 910 -19.44 11.72 8.71
C THR A 910 -20.68 12.48 9.13
N PHE A 911 -21.80 12.16 8.51
CA PHE A 911 -23.12 12.67 8.83
C PHE A 911 -23.97 11.54 9.40
N ARG A 912 -24.80 11.82 10.40
CA ARG A 912 -25.79 10.87 10.93
C ARG A 912 -27.12 11.57 11.12
N TYR A 913 -28.20 10.89 10.75
CA TYR A 913 -29.56 11.41 10.88
C TYR A 913 -30.57 10.28 10.99
N LYS A 914 -31.29 10.18 12.12
CA LYS A 914 -32.41 9.23 12.32
C LYS A 914 -32.13 7.80 11.80
N GLY A 915 -30.97 7.23 12.13
CA GLY A 915 -30.57 5.89 11.71
C GLY A 915 -29.84 5.80 10.37
N PHE A 916 -29.84 6.87 9.55
CA PHE A 916 -28.93 7.00 8.41
C PHE A 916 -27.54 7.44 8.85
N ASP A 917 -26.52 6.93 8.16
CA ASP A 917 -25.14 7.40 8.25
C ASP A 917 -24.56 7.60 6.85
N LEU A 918 -23.85 8.70 6.64
CA LEU A 918 -23.15 9.01 5.39
C LEU A 918 -21.70 9.34 5.69
N ASN A 919 -20.76 8.59 5.13
CA ASN A 919 -19.33 8.85 5.21
C ASN A 919 -18.78 9.21 3.82
N ILE A 920 -18.04 10.31 3.72
CA ILE A 920 -17.36 10.75 2.50
C ILE A 920 -15.88 10.94 2.81
N GLN A 921 -15.02 10.22 2.11
CA GLN A 921 -13.57 10.25 2.26
C GLN A 921 -12.91 10.71 0.96
N ALA A 922 -12.11 11.76 1.03
CA ALA A 922 -11.33 12.30 -0.09
C ALA A 922 -9.85 12.47 0.29
N TYR A 923 -8.97 12.38 -0.69
CA TYR A 923 -7.54 12.61 -0.51
C TYR A 923 -6.91 13.11 -1.82
N GLY A 924 -5.69 13.65 -1.71
CA GLY A 924 -4.94 14.10 -2.87
C GLY A 924 -3.51 14.49 -2.54
N GLN A 925 -2.78 14.85 -3.59
CA GLN A 925 -1.41 15.36 -3.50
C GLN A 925 -1.17 16.45 -4.54
N HIS A 926 -0.19 17.32 -4.27
CA HIS A 926 0.17 18.40 -5.18
C HIS A 926 1.68 18.71 -5.17
N GLY A 927 2.19 19.13 -6.34
CA GLY A 927 3.53 19.68 -6.50
C GLY A 927 4.62 18.65 -6.77
N GLY A 928 4.26 17.41 -7.11
CA GLY A 928 5.17 16.38 -7.61
C GLY A 928 5.05 16.19 -9.12
N SER A 929 5.98 15.41 -9.68
CA SER A 929 6.01 15.06 -11.10
C SER A 929 6.23 13.57 -11.29
N ILE A 930 5.81 13.05 -12.44
CA ILE A 930 6.08 11.69 -12.90
C ILE A 930 6.67 11.77 -14.30
N TYR A 931 7.88 11.24 -14.45
CA TYR A 931 8.44 10.99 -15.78
C TYR A 931 7.96 9.64 -16.28
N SER A 932 7.09 9.65 -17.28
CA SER A 932 6.39 8.45 -17.74
C SER A 932 7.16 7.72 -18.81
N PHE A 933 7.65 6.52 -18.49
CA PHE A 933 8.26 5.65 -19.48
C PHE A 933 7.22 4.97 -20.36
N LEU A 934 6.02 4.70 -19.82
CA LEU A 934 4.87 4.31 -20.63
C LEU A 934 4.57 5.40 -21.66
N GLY A 935 4.39 6.64 -21.21
CA GLY A 935 4.19 7.81 -22.05
C GLY A 935 5.24 7.88 -23.15
N ARG A 936 6.53 7.83 -22.80
CA ARG A 936 7.63 7.78 -23.79
C ARG A 936 7.47 6.67 -24.83
N ALA A 937 6.99 5.49 -24.43
CA ALA A 937 6.81 4.36 -25.33
C ALA A 937 5.58 4.46 -26.24
N ILE A 938 4.51 5.13 -25.80
CA ILE A 938 3.24 5.24 -26.53
C ILE A 938 2.95 6.64 -27.07
N ASP A 939 3.92 7.55 -26.98
CA ASP A 939 3.84 8.95 -27.41
C ASP A 939 4.97 9.25 -28.40
N ASN A 940 5.17 8.31 -29.34
CA ASN A 940 6.24 8.33 -30.33
C ASN A 940 5.82 7.59 -31.62
N PRO A 941 5.14 8.28 -32.55
CA PRO A 941 4.63 7.68 -33.78
C PRO A 941 5.73 7.38 -34.81
N ALA A 942 6.95 7.86 -34.61
CA ALA A 942 8.06 7.65 -35.54
C ALA A 942 8.64 6.22 -35.48
N ASN A 943 8.40 5.48 -34.38
CA ASN A 943 8.94 4.14 -34.16
C ASN A 943 8.16 3.01 -34.88
N GLY A 944 7.13 3.33 -35.67
CA GLY A 944 6.39 2.36 -36.47
C GLY A 944 4.89 2.64 -36.51
N ARG A 945 4.13 1.73 -37.11
CA ARG A 945 2.66 1.82 -37.20
C ARG A 945 1.99 1.16 -36.00
N GLN A 946 2.39 1.61 -34.81
CA GLN A 946 1.73 1.37 -33.53
C GLN A 946 0.63 2.41 -33.33
N THR A 947 -0.30 2.18 -32.39
CA THR A 947 -1.14 3.29 -31.92
C THR A 947 -0.35 4.16 -30.94
N THR A 948 -0.79 5.40 -30.78
CA THR A 948 -0.16 6.41 -29.92
C THR A 948 -1.25 7.14 -29.13
N LEU A 949 -0.85 8.03 -28.22
CA LEU A 949 -1.78 8.88 -27.48
C LEU A 949 -2.64 9.73 -28.43
N GLY A 950 -3.91 9.92 -28.06
CA GLY A 950 -4.88 10.72 -28.83
C GLY A 950 -4.42 12.15 -29.10
N VAL A 951 -3.53 12.70 -28.26
CA VAL A 951 -2.91 14.03 -28.41
C VAL A 951 -2.24 14.26 -29.78
N TRP A 952 -1.89 13.20 -30.51
CA TRP A 952 -1.31 13.29 -31.84
C TRP A 952 -2.32 13.70 -32.92
N SER A 953 -3.64 13.59 -32.70
CA SER A 953 -4.63 14.08 -33.67
C SER A 953 -4.60 15.61 -33.80
N ASP A 954 -4.30 16.31 -32.70
CA ASP A 954 -4.19 17.78 -32.63
C ASP A 954 -2.77 18.33 -32.92
N ARG A 955 -1.86 17.49 -33.44
CA ARG A 955 -0.46 17.86 -33.70
C ARG A 955 -0.33 18.94 -34.78
N TRP A 956 0.83 19.59 -34.84
CA TRP A 956 1.18 20.44 -35.98
C TRP A 956 1.31 19.59 -37.26
N THR A 957 0.67 20.05 -38.34
CA THR A 957 0.83 19.53 -39.69
C THR A 957 0.92 20.70 -40.68
N ALA A 958 1.21 20.41 -41.96
CA ALA A 958 1.20 21.44 -43.00
C ALA A 958 -0.17 22.12 -43.13
N ASP A 959 -1.25 21.39 -42.83
CA ASP A 959 -2.63 21.87 -42.83
C ASP A 959 -3.02 22.49 -41.47
N ASN A 960 -2.52 21.93 -40.37
CA ASN A 960 -2.72 22.42 -39.00
C ASN A 960 -1.47 23.16 -38.50
N GLN A 961 -1.26 24.38 -38.99
CA GLN A 961 -0.08 25.22 -38.67
C GLN A 961 -0.10 25.84 -37.26
N ASN A 962 -0.72 25.18 -36.29
CA ASN A 962 -0.77 25.64 -34.91
C ASN A 962 0.57 25.37 -34.21
N TYR A 963 1.45 26.36 -34.12
CA TYR A 963 2.76 26.24 -33.44
C TYR A 963 2.65 26.10 -31.91
N ASN A 964 1.44 26.23 -31.34
CA ASN A 964 1.14 25.91 -29.94
C ASN A 964 0.49 24.53 -29.77
N ALA A 965 0.47 23.71 -30.82
CA ALA A 965 -0.03 22.34 -30.76
C ALA A 965 0.74 21.53 -29.70
N PRO A 966 0.09 20.52 -29.07
CA PRO A 966 0.72 19.73 -28.03
C PRO A 966 1.89 18.87 -28.54
N ARG A 967 1.92 18.56 -29.85
CA ARG A 967 2.98 17.79 -30.50
C ARG A 967 3.34 18.42 -31.84
N GLY A 968 4.61 18.30 -32.22
CA GLY A 968 5.10 18.67 -33.55
C GLY A 968 4.64 17.68 -34.62
N LYS A 969 5.14 17.85 -35.84
CA LYS A 969 4.93 16.88 -36.93
C LYS A 969 5.52 15.52 -36.58
N ILE A 970 5.08 14.51 -37.31
CA ILE A 970 5.67 13.19 -37.23
C ILE A 970 7.04 13.23 -37.95
N SER A 971 8.12 13.08 -37.19
CA SER A 971 9.48 13.10 -37.73
C SER A 971 10.35 12.00 -37.14
N TYR A 972 11.31 11.50 -37.92
CA TYR A 972 12.32 10.55 -37.43
C TYR A 972 13.39 11.21 -36.55
N SER A 973 13.46 12.56 -36.52
CA SER A 973 14.27 13.30 -35.54
C SER A 973 13.68 13.25 -34.12
N TYR A 974 12.45 12.72 -33.96
CA TYR A 974 11.74 12.61 -32.68
C TYR A 974 12.36 11.58 -31.70
N THR A 975 13.47 10.89 -32.05
CA THR A 975 14.06 9.83 -31.22
C THR A 975 15.55 9.99 -30.92
N ILE A 976 15.86 9.76 -29.62
CA ILE A 976 17.12 9.26 -29.01
C ILE A 976 18.40 9.92 -29.56
N PRO A 977 19.12 10.72 -28.73
CA PRO A 977 19.42 10.33 -27.35
C PRO A 977 18.74 11.14 -26.24
N LEU A 978 17.71 11.95 -26.54
CA LEU A 978 17.20 12.92 -25.58
C LEU A 978 16.04 12.40 -24.71
N PHE A 979 16.12 12.64 -23.40
CA PHE A 979 15.00 12.57 -22.45
C PHE A 979 14.49 14.00 -22.23
N THR A 980 13.24 14.26 -22.62
CA THR A 980 12.67 15.62 -22.72
C THR A 980 11.50 15.84 -21.76
N THR A 981 11.08 17.09 -21.56
CA THR A 981 9.91 17.41 -20.72
C THR A 981 8.56 16.97 -21.30
N ASP A 982 8.49 16.46 -22.54
CA ASP A 982 7.23 16.06 -23.18
C ASP A 982 6.55 14.86 -22.50
N TRP A 983 7.35 14.03 -21.83
CA TRP A 983 6.90 12.87 -21.07
C TRP A 983 6.97 13.10 -19.55
N LEU A 984 7.23 14.34 -19.11
CA LEU A 984 7.14 14.74 -17.72
C LEU A 984 5.72 15.26 -17.43
N TYR A 985 5.00 14.56 -16.57
CA TYR A 985 3.63 14.92 -16.19
C TYR A 985 3.57 15.37 -14.73
N SER A 986 2.55 16.15 -14.40
CA SER A 986 2.23 16.44 -12.99
C SER A 986 1.64 15.19 -12.33
N SER A 987 2.07 14.89 -11.10
CA SER A 987 1.47 13.84 -10.27
C SER A 987 0.33 14.37 -9.38
N ASP A 988 -0.16 15.59 -9.65
CA ASP A 988 -1.28 16.20 -8.94
C ASP A 988 -2.56 15.41 -9.19
N PHE A 989 -3.27 15.10 -8.11
CA PHE A 989 -4.62 14.55 -8.19
C PHE A 989 -5.44 14.84 -6.93
N TRP A 990 -6.76 14.71 -7.07
CA TRP A 990 -7.68 14.52 -5.96
C TRP A 990 -8.64 13.39 -6.30
N ARG A 991 -9.07 12.65 -5.28
CA ARG A 991 -9.96 11.50 -5.43
C ARG A 991 -10.89 11.39 -4.23
N ILE A 992 -12.17 11.10 -4.48
CA ILE A 992 -13.10 10.63 -3.45
C ILE A 992 -12.90 9.13 -3.36
N GLN A 993 -12.16 8.70 -2.34
CA GLN A 993 -11.85 7.30 -2.10
C GLN A 993 -13.13 6.51 -1.82
N ASN A 994 -14.00 7.00 -0.92
CA ASN A 994 -15.22 6.31 -0.51
C ASN A 994 -16.38 7.29 -0.31
N ILE A 995 -17.57 6.89 -0.75
CA ILE A 995 -18.86 7.44 -0.33
C ILE A 995 -19.70 6.27 0.17
N THR A 996 -19.94 6.19 1.47
CA THR A 996 -20.70 5.11 2.10
C THR A 996 -21.99 5.66 2.68
N LEU A 997 -23.14 5.18 2.22
CA LEU A 997 -24.45 5.47 2.81
C LEU A 997 -24.96 4.20 3.50
N GLY A 998 -25.23 4.29 4.80
CA GLY A 998 -25.76 3.22 5.62
C GLY A 998 -27.09 3.56 6.27
N TYR A 999 -27.86 2.53 6.63
CA TYR A 999 -29.07 2.64 7.43
C TYR A 999 -29.14 1.54 8.50
N ASN A 1000 -29.41 1.94 9.73
CA ASN A 1000 -29.60 1.04 10.86
C ASN A 1000 -31.03 0.47 10.90
N LEU A 1001 -31.14 -0.80 10.48
CA LEU A 1001 -32.41 -1.53 10.42
C LEU A 1001 -33.00 -1.89 11.79
N LYS A 1002 -32.21 -1.86 12.87
CA LYS A 1002 -32.74 -2.17 14.22
C LYS A 1002 -33.84 -1.19 14.67
N SER A 1003 -33.84 0.03 14.11
CA SER A 1003 -34.92 0.99 14.31
C SER A 1003 -36.28 0.46 13.81
N LEU A 1004 -36.26 -0.40 12.78
CA LEU A 1004 -37.44 -0.98 12.13
C LEU A 1004 -37.73 -2.41 12.61
N ILE A 1005 -36.69 -3.21 12.83
CA ILE A 1005 -36.80 -4.63 13.21
C ILE A 1005 -36.48 -4.77 14.70
N LYS A 1006 -37.53 -4.81 15.53
CA LYS A 1006 -37.42 -5.00 16.99
C LYS A 1006 -37.58 -6.49 17.33
N THR A 1007 -36.47 -7.22 17.36
CA THR A 1007 -36.45 -8.63 17.82
C THR A 1007 -35.51 -8.80 19.02
N GLY A 1008 -35.76 -9.81 19.86
CA GLY A 1008 -34.91 -10.14 21.00
C GLY A 1008 -33.65 -10.93 20.64
N VAL A 1009 -33.55 -11.43 19.41
CA VAL A 1009 -32.46 -12.30 18.93
C VAL A 1009 -31.31 -11.50 18.33
N MET A 1010 -31.59 -10.31 17.79
CA MET A 1010 -30.62 -9.51 17.04
C MET A 1010 -30.23 -8.25 17.83
N SER A 1011 -28.94 -8.11 18.14
CA SER A 1011 -28.39 -6.93 18.80
C SER A 1011 -28.09 -5.77 17.84
N GLY A 1012 -27.93 -6.01 16.52
CA GLY A 1012 -27.74 -4.96 15.52
C GLY A 1012 -27.93 -5.43 14.07
N ALA A 1013 -28.47 -4.55 13.21
CA ALA A 1013 -28.51 -4.75 11.77
C ALA A 1013 -28.30 -3.43 11.02
N ARG A 1014 -27.39 -3.42 10.06
CA ARG A 1014 -27.11 -2.27 9.18
C ARG A 1014 -26.97 -2.73 7.75
N VAL A 1015 -27.66 -2.06 6.83
CA VAL A 1015 -27.44 -2.17 5.39
C VAL A 1015 -26.68 -0.95 4.91
N TYR A 1016 -25.84 -1.10 3.89
CA TYR A 1016 -25.10 0.01 3.31
C TYR A 1016 -24.80 -0.20 1.83
N ALA A 1017 -24.56 0.92 1.15
CA ALA A 1017 -24.00 0.97 -0.19
C ALA A 1017 -22.78 1.90 -0.20
N THR A 1018 -21.73 1.49 -0.89
CA THR A 1018 -20.48 2.26 -1.00
C THR A 1018 -20.07 2.43 -2.46
N LEU A 1019 -19.68 3.65 -2.80
CA LEU A 1019 -18.98 3.99 -4.05
C LEU A 1019 -17.52 4.25 -3.75
N GLN A 1020 -16.63 3.47 -4.35
CA GLN A 1020 -15.19 3.62 -4.21
C GLN A 1020 -14.56 4.16 -5.50
N ASN A 1021 -13.70 5.17 -5.39
CA ASN A 1021 -12.95 5.80 -6.49
C ASN A 1021 -13.80 6.36 -7.66
N TYR A 1022 -15.10 6.59 -7.44
CA TYR A 1022 -16.03 7.02 -8.50
C TYR A 1022 -15.73 8.42 -9.03
N PHE A 1023 -15.28 9.32 -8.15
CA PHE A 1023 -15.02 10.71 -8.46
C PHE A 1023 -13.56 11.06 -8.18
N GLY A 1024 -12.96 11.84 -9.07
CA GLY A 1024 -11.59 12.30 -8.95
C GLY A 1024 -11.09 12.88 -10.27
N LYS A 1025 -9.96 13.55 -10.21
CA LYS A 1025 -9.25 14.07 -11.37
C LYS A 1025 -7.75 14.05 -11.11
N ASP A 1026 -6.99 13.69 -12.13
CA ASP A 1026 -5.54 13.79 -12.15
C ASP A 1026 -5.08 14.53 -13.42
N LYS A 1027 -3.81 14.93 -13.44
CA LYS A 1027 -3.16 15.57 -14.60
C LYS A 1027 -2.24 14.62 -15.37
N TYR A 1028 -2.29 13.33 -15.07
CA TYR A 1028 -1.38 12.36 -15.64
C TYR A 1028 -1.98 11.71 -16.89
N LYS A 1029 -1.66 12.25 -18.07
CA LYS A 1029 -2.17 11.75 -19.36
C LYS A 1029 -1.37 10.59 -19.94
N GLY A 1030 -0.09 10.45 -19.56
CA GLY A 1030 0.81 9.41 -20.09
C GLY A 1030 0.66 8.01 -19.49
N GLY A 1031 -0.38 7.74 -18.67
CA GLY A 1031 -0.56 6.44 -18.03
C GLY A 1031 -1.88 6.27 -17.29
N GLY A 1032 -2.07 5.13 -16.62
CA GLY A 1032 -3.35 4.75 -16.01
C GLY A 1032 -3.57 5.30 -14.60
N ASN A 1033 -2.49 5.57 -13.85
CA ASN A 1033 -2.52 5.89 -12.43
C ASN A 1033 -1.36 6.84 -12.04
N PRO A 1034 -1.61 8.03 -11.46
CA PRO A 1034 -0.55 8.98 -11.08
C PRO A 1034 0.32 8.52 -9.91
N GLU A 1035 -0.04 7.43 -9.23
CA GLU A 1035 0.70 6.83 -8.13
C GLU A 1035 1.47 5.56 -8.56
N ALA A 1036 1.51 5.25 -9.86
CA ALA A 1036 2.05 4.01 -10.41
C ALA A 1036 3.56 3.84 -10.22
N GLN A 1037 3.95 2.65 -9.79
CA GLN A 1037 5.34 2.18 -9.69
C GLN A 1037 5.39 0.69 -10.00
N ASN A 1038 5.78 0.32 -11.22
CA ASN A 1038 5.68 -1.06 -11.71
C ASN A 1038 6.94 -1.54 -12.47
N THR A 1039 8.00 -0.73 -12.54
CA THR A 1039 9.25 -1.07 -13.23
C THR A 1039 10.41 -0.30 -12.60
N ASN A 1040 11.57 -0.93 -12.43
CA ASN A 1040 12.82 -0.20 -12.20
C ASN A 1040 13.24 0.49 -13.50
N VAL A 1041 13.21 1.81 -13.52
CA VAL A 1041 13.52 2.64 -14.69
C VAL A 1041 14.98 3.11 -14.72
N SER A 1042 15.74 2.85 -13.65
CA SER A 1042 17.18 3.10 -13.61
C SER A 1042 17.97 2.03 -14.36
N GLY A 1043 18.97 2.46 -15.11
CA GLY A 1043 19.98 1.61 -15.75
C GLY A 1043 21.19 1.35 -14.87
N ASP A 1044 21.25 2.01 -13.71
CA ASP A 1044 22.26 1.78 -12.70
C ASP A 1044 21.64 0.96 -11.56
N SER A 1045 22.10 -0.28 -11.42
CA SER A 1045 21.64 -1.19 -10.37
C SER A 1045 22.02 -0.73 -8.96
N ASN A 1046 22.94 0.23 -8.82
CA ASN A 1046 23.28 0.87 -7.56
C ASN A 1046 22.22 1.89 -7.10
N PHE A 1047 21.44 2.42 -8.04
CA PHE A 1047 20.39 3.43 -7.80
C PHE A 1047 19.06 2.97 -8.41
N PRO A 1048 18.41 1.92 -7.88
CA PRO A 1048 17.12 1.47 -8.40
C PRO A 1048 16.06 2.55 -8.23
N LEU A 1049 15.30 2.81 -9.29
CA LEU A 1049 14.26 3.85 -9.32
C LEU A 1049 12.93 3.26 -9.77
N PRO A 1050 11.89 3.26 -8.93
CA PRO A 1050 10.57 2.83 -9.36
C PRO A 1050 9.95 3.88 -10.30
N GLY A 1051 9.39 3.43 -11.41
CA GLY A 1051 8.66 4.27 -12.37
C GLY A 1051 7.47 3.55 -12.99
N ASP A 1052 6.70 4.28 -13.81
CA ASP A 1052 5.55 3.75 -14.56
C ASP A 1052 5.94 3.42 -16.00
N TYR A 1053 5.80 2.14 -16.35
CA TYR A 1053 6.01 1.61 -17.69
C TYR A 1053 4.88 0.66 -18.13
N GLY A 1054 3.64 0.93 -17.72
CA GLY A 1054 2.49 0.12 -18.13
C GLY A 1054 1.66 -0.38 -16.95
N SER A 1055 1.26 0.52 -16.07
CA SER A 1055 0.51 0.17 -14.85
C SER A 1055 -0.97 -0.07 -15.12
N MET A 1056 -1.58 -0.88 -14.26
CA MET A 1056 -3.02 -1.09 -14.27
C MET A 1056 -3.73 0.15 -13.72
N PRO A 1057 -4.74 0.71 -14.44
CA PRO A 1057 -5.59 1.76 -13.90
C PRO A 1057 -6.29 1.31 -12.61
N LEU A 1058 -6.59 2.25 -11.72
CA LEU A 1058 -7.37 1.94 -10.52
C LEU A 1058 -8.80 1.55 -10.88
N ASN A 1059 -9.47 0.83 -9.98
CA ASN A 1059 -10.86 0.42 -10.18
C ASN A 1059 -11.84 1.39 -9.51
N LYS A 1060 -12.99 1.60 -10.15
CA LYS A 1060 -14.23 2.11 -9.56
C LYS A 1060 -15.07 0.92 -9.09
N THR A 1061 -15.52 0.94 -7.84
CA THR A 1061 -16.21 -0.20 -7.24
C THR A 1061 -17.51 0.23 -6.56
N VAL A 1062 -18.60 -0.48 -6.85
CA VAL A 1062 -19.87 -0.37 -6.11
C VAL A 1062 -19.97 -1.57 -5.21
N THR A 1063 -20.23 -1.33 -3.92
CA THR A 1063 -20.41 -2.36 -2.90
C THR A 1063 -21.78 -2.22 -2.27
N PHE A 1064 -22.46 -3.33 -2.06
CA PHE A 1064 -23.62 -3.44 -1.18
C PHE A 1064 -23.28 -4.37 -0.04
N GLY A 1065 -23.67 -4.03 1.17
CA GLY A 1065 -23.37 -4.86 2.32
C GLY A 1065 -24.39 -4.82 3.44
N LEU A 1066 -24.28 -5.83 4.30
CA LEU A 1066 -25.13 -6.13 5.42
C LEU A 1066 -24.26 -6.52 6.61
N ASN A 1067 -24.39 -5.79 7.71
CA ASN A 1067 -23.77 -6.10 8.99
C ASN A 1067 -24.86 -6.56 9.95
N LEU A 1068 -24.70 -7.76 10.51
CA LEU A 1068 -25.58 -8.34 11.51
C LEU A 1068 -24.81 -8.57 12.81
N SER A 1069 -25.48 -8.40 13.94
CA SER A 1069 -24.99 -8.76 15.26
C SER A 1069 -26.11 -9.42 16.06
N PHE A 1070 -25.77 -10.50 16.74
CA PHE A 1070 -26.64 -11.29 17.61
C PHE A 1070 -26.14 -11.17 19.04
#